data_AF-A0A6G6Z079-F1
#
_entry.id   AF-A0A6G6Z079-F1
#
_cell.length_a   1.000
_cell.length_b   1.000
_cell.length_c   1.000
_cell.angle_alpha   90.00
_cell.angle_beta   90.00
_cell.angle_gamma   90.00
#
_symmetry.space_group_name_H-M   'P 1'
#
loop_
_entity.id
_entity.type
_entity.pdbx_description
1 polymer ?
#
loop_
_entity_poly.entity_id
_entity_poly.type
_entity_poly.pdbx_seq_one_letter_code
_entity_poly.pdbx_strand_id
1 'polypeptide(L)'
;MTTQIVSRGQVVNGTIVGGSDIVTEQDVYGIASSTIIYLGGQQFVYSGGIALDTIVDRGVQLVESGGVATSTIVTDFGSQFVLLGGTANGAMIDGARQYVDGGLANATTINNGGVSSVIDGFVNGAIVNEGALLYIDEFDPHFSSFGSPVPVGGSLQGVIVLNNGTLELGGGGQFLFNNGFLTDPAGLQSTLQGTGTLHIGDGGGAPATPILVINGTAGLENFSVVVGNNGAEIVSSGVTVSNTKLNGGDQFVYGTSIASEVNVGTQTVYGTAVNSVINDPLGSQYVLSGGTAIGTSINSAFQEIRSGGAAFTTTINAGGYQYVYGSANDTIVSADSSQYVYGGFAYHSILNGGSEFVAFDGTAVGTIINSGGILTINNAGHAANVTIDRGASAHVALDGTIAGVNVSGGILDLSDGAVASGTLAFSATGGLIEIHGTHMPSAVIQGFKPGDLIDLTSVPVSSHEMIILKSGNVLEVTEGQTRYDLQLSPTDNFKDVSFQLTSDGHGGTDIIPVTLQHGPPASSAHILGLDTNQDINLEQALAIKAAGYQFVSQYIGDHTGALTTAKVANFEAAGLQIVTIYENKNMADTDSNTLKYTKIWESYFSTNAAADGHTIAYDNGLKDAARAFELAHNLGQPAGSAVYFGIDLDPGSAKSGISEAQALAGIEQYFEGIAALSSTLAPAERYAIGVYGAGDTLSRITSPPGEEALAQYTWLAGAARDWAGTKDWIKNGGWSLDQFSTQKSPQNSIDNVDFDRDYASSSSFGAWGSHPATSGISSIATGAVDYASAEMFNFQHNGAQLDNGSWHLI
;
A
#
# COMPACT_ATOMS: atom_id res chain seq x y z
N MET A 1 -49.94 40.08 43.72
CA MET A 1 -49.09 39.03 44.30
C MET A 1 -49.57 38.81 45.71
N THR A 2 -50.10 37.62 45.98
CA THR A 2 -50.58 37.25 47.31
C THR A 2 -49.93 35.93 47.71
N THR A 3 -49.54 35.83 48.97
CA THR A 3 -49.04 34.61 49.58
C THR A 3 -50.20 33.90 50.27
N GLN A 4 -50.38 32.60 50.01
CA GLN A 4 -51.28 31.75 50.79
C GLN A 4 -50.49 31.06 51.90
N ILE A 5 -50.85 31.32 53.17
CA ILE A 5 -50.26 30.61 54.31
C ILE A 5 -51.17 29.44 54.71
N VAL A 6 -50.64 28.22 54.66
CA VAL A 6 -51.30 26.99 55.16
C VAL A 6 -50.77 26.72 56.56
N SER A 7 -51.53 27.13 57.58
CA SER A 7 -51.09 27.05 58.98
C SER A 7 -51.06 25.61 59.52
N ARG A 8 -50.38 25.38 60.64
CA ARG A 8 -50.39 24.07 61.33
C ARG A 8 -51.81 23.60 61.63
N GLY A 9 -52.14 22.36 61.27
CA GLY A 9 -53.47 21.78 61.41
C GLY A 9 -54.46 22.16 60.29
N GLN A 10 -54.08 23.05 59.38
CA GLN A 10 -54.85 23.37 58.18
C GLN A 10 -54.53 22.38 57.06
N VAL A 11 -55.55 22.02 56.29
CA VAL A 11 -55.42 21.26 55.04
C VAL A 11 -56.01 22.10 53.91
N VAL A 12 -55.25 22.27 52.82
CA VAL A 12 -55.73 22.89 51.58
C VAL A 12 -55.56 21.92 50.42
N ASN A 13 -56.47 21.97 49.45
CA ASN A 13 -56.44 21.11 48.27
C ASN A 13 -56.65 21.92 46.99
N GLY A 14 -55.88 21.60 45.93
CA GLY A 14 -56.10 22.12 44.58
C GLY A 14 -55.68 23.58 44.39
N THR A 15 -54.76 24.11 45.20
CA THR A 15 -54.26 25.48 45.03
C THR A 15 -53.49 25.60 43.72
N ILE A 16 -53.77 26.63 42.92
CA ILE A 16 -52.92 27.03 41.78
C ILE A 16 -52.05 28.21 42.22
N VAL A 17 -50.74 28.12 41.97
CA VAL A 17 -49.73 29.11 42.36
C VAL A 17 -48.96 29.57 41.11
N GLY A 18 -48.97 30.87 40.81
CA GLY A 18 -48.33 31.43 39.61
C GLY A 18 -49.24 31.53 38.39
N GLY A 19 -48.67 31.84 37.22
CA GLY A 19 -49.43 32.03 35.97
C GLY A 19 -50.30 33.31 35.97
N SER A 20 -51.55 33.20 35.48
CA SER A 20 -52.53 34.31 35.48
C SER A 20 -53.32 34.46 36.79
N ASP A 21 -53.02 33.65 37.81
CA ASP A 21 -53.73 33.61 39.09
C ASP A 21 -53.20 34.63 40.12
N ILE A 22 -54.00 34.86 41.17
CA ILE A 22 -53.74 35.89 42.21
C ILE A 22 -52.68 35.43 43.22
N VAL A 23 -52.59 34.12 43.49
CA VAL A 23 -51.62 33.52 44.43
C VAL A 23 -50.32 33.27 43.69
N THR A 24 -49.26 33.94 44.12
CA THR A 24 -47.92 33.80 43.53
C THR A 24 -46.99 32.97 44.40
N GLU A 25 -47.35 32.78 45.67
CA GLU A 25 -46.56 32.05 46.66
C GLU A 25 -47.47 31.25 47.61
N GLN A 26 -47.05 30.05 48.01
CA GLN A 26 -47.72 29.25 49.04
C GLN A 26 -46.74 28.80 50.12
N ASP A 27 -46.97 29.23 51.35
CA ASP A 27 -46.20 28.87 52.54
C ASP A 27 -46.90 27.74 53.30
N VAL A 28 -46.30 26.55 53.32
CA VAL A 28 -46.91 25.34 53.88
C VAL A 28 -46.28 24.98 55.24
N TYR A 29 -47.04 25.18 56.31
CA TYR A 29 -46.77 24.69 57.67
C TYR A 29 -47.76 23.59 58.12
N GLY A 30 -48.86 23.43 57.39
CA GLY A 30 -49.87 22.37 57.54
C GLY A 30 -49.77 21.34 56.41
N ILE A 31 -50.89 21.01 55.76
CA ILE A 31 -50.91 20.08 54.62
C ILE A 31 -51.45 20.80 53.37
N ALA A 32 -50.69 20.80 52.29
CA ALA A 32 -51.14 21.21 50.97
C ALA A 32 -51.19 19.98 50.05
N SER A 33 -52.31 19.76 49.36
CA SER A 33 -52.51 18.60 48.49
C SER A 33 -52.93 19.03 47.10
N SER A 34 -52.40 18.37 46.06
CA SER A 34 -52.72 18.64 44.66
C SER A 34 -52.47 20.10 44.25
N THR A 35 -51.45 20.74 44.82
CA THR A 35 -51.03 22.09 44.41
C THR A 35 -50.45 22.03 42.99
N ILE A 36 -50.80 22.99 42.13
CA ILE A 36 -50.17 23.17 40.81
C ILE A 36 -49.38 24.47 40.82
N ILE A 37 -48.09 24.41 40.52
CA ILE A 37 -47.19 25.55 40.50
C ILE A 37 -46.81 25.84 39.05
N TYR A 38 -47.31 26.95 38.51
CA TYR A 38 -46.98 27.45 37.18
C TYR A 38 -45.80 28.42 37.19
N LEU A 39 -45.38 28.88 36.00
CA LEU A 39 -44.36 29.91 35.83
C LEU A 39 -44.58 31.11 36.76
N GLY A 40 -43.52 31.48 37.49
CA GLY A 40 -43.52 32.57 38.47
C GLY A 40 -44.17 32.23 39.83
N GLY A 41 -44.72 31.02 39.99
CA GLY A 41 -45.23 30.51 41.25
C GLY A 41 -44.15 29.83 42.10
N GLN A 42 -44.26 29.96 43.42
CA GLN A 42 -43.36 29.30 44.38
C GLN A 42 -44.15 28.64 45.52
N GLN A 43 -43.80 27.41 45.88
CA GLN A 43 -44.31 26.75 47.10
C GLN A 43 -43.15 26.49 48.05
N PHE A 44 -43.23 27.03 49.27
CA PHE A 44 -42.30 26.74 50.35
C PHE A 44 -42.93 25.72 51.30
N VAL A 45 -42.28 24.58 51.49
CA VAL A 45 -42.70 23.54 52.43
C VAL A 45 -41.80 23.60 53.66
N TYR A 46 -42.28 24.29 54.70
CA TYR A 46 -41.51 24.55 55.93
C TYR A 46 -41.58 23.39 56.92
N SER A 47 -40.86 23.54 58.04
CA SER A 47 -40.82 22.58 59.15
C SER A 47 -42.22 22.15 59.64
N GLY A 48 -42.50 20.86 59.52
CA GLY A 48 -43.79 20.24 59.86
C GLY A 48 -44.88 20.38 58.79
N GLY A 49 -44.59 21.08 57.69
CA GLY A 49 -45.43 21.17 56.50
C GLY A 49 -45.30 19.94 55.62
N ILE A 50 -46.42 19.53 55.00
CA ILE A 50 -46.48 18.41 54.07
C ILE A 50 -47.12 18.87 52.75
N ALA A 51 -46.40 18.70 51.65
CA ALA A 51 -46.94 18.85 50.30
C ALA A 51 -47.19 17.46 49.68
N LEU A 52 -48.41 17.18 49.25
CA LEU A 52 -48.83 15.91 48.65
C LEU A 52 -49.25 16.14 47.20
N ASP A 53 -48.73 15.35 46.27
CA ASP A 53 -49.13 15.34 44.85
C ASP A 53 -49.03 16.73 44.19
N THR A 54 -48.00 17.50 44.55
CA THR A 54 -47.74 18.81 43.92
C THR A 54 -47.28 18.60 42.47
N ILE A 55 -47.86 19.32 41.52
CA ILE A 55 -47.38 19.41 40.14
C ILE A 55 -46.61 20.73 39.98
N VAL A 56 -45.38 20.65 39.51
CA VAL A 56 -44.51 21.81 39.25
C VAL A 56 -44.26 21.91 37.74
N ASP A 57 -45.01 22.78 37.06
CA ASP A 57 -44.91 23.05 35.61
C ASP A 57 -44.34 24.46 35.42
N ARG A 58 -43.05 24.60 35.06
CA ARG A 58 -42.30 25.87 34.96
C ARG A 58 -42.21 26.69 36.27
N GLY A 59 -42.82 26.23 37.35
CA GLY A 59 -42.77 26.83 38.68
C GLY A 59 -41.63 26.30 39.56
N VAL A 60 -41.66 26.66 40.85
CA VAL A 60 -40.65 26.21 41.83
C VAL A 60 -41.30 25.65 43.10
N GLN A 61 -40.85 24.48 43.56
CA GLN A 61 -41.12 23.97 44.91
C GLN A 61 -39.82 23.96 45.72
N LEU A 62 -39.83 24.56 46.91
CA LEU A 62 -38.74 24.52 47.88
C LEU A 62 -39.16 23.70 49.09
N VAL A 63 -38.47 22.60 49.33
CA VAL A 63 -38.66 21.73 50.49
C VAL A 63 -37.59 22.07 51.51
N GLU A 64 -37.97 22.89 52.49
CA GLU A 64 -37.10 23.46 53.51
C GLU A 64 -36.85 22.48 54.66
N SER A 65 -35.99 22.87 55.59
CA SER A 65 -35.63 22.05 56.76
C SER A 65 -36.86 21.56 57.55
N GLY A 66 -37.01 20.22 57.64
CA GLY A 66 -38.13 19.56 58.31
C GLY A 66 -39.47 19.57 57.54
N GLY A 67 -39.50 20.09 56.31
CA GLY A 67 -40.62 19.97 55.39
C GLY A 67 -40.59 18.66 54.61
N VAL A 68 -41.75 18.17 54.21
CA VAL A 68 -41.88 16.91 53.45
C VAL A 68 -42.72 17.10 52.20
N ALA A 69 -42.16 16.82 51.03
CA ALA A 69 -42.89 16.69 49.78
C ALA A 69 -43.03 15.21 49.41
N THR A 70 -44.23 14.75 49.07
CA THR A 70 -44.49 13.37 48.65
C THR A 70 -45.21 13.36 47.31
N SER A 71 -44.71 12.53 46.39
CA SER A 71 -45.26 12.36 45.04
C SER A 71 -45.33 13.65 44.22
N THR A 72 -44.35 14.54 44.40
CA THR A 72 -44.21 15.72 43.53
C THR A 72 -43.93 15.27 42.10
N ILE A 73 -44.63 15.85 41.14
CA ILE A 73 -44.37 15.70 39.70
C ILE A 73 -43.77 17.01 39.20
N VAL A 74 -42.57 16.97 38.63
CA VAL A 74 -41.89 18.15 38.08
C VAL A 74 -41.79 17.98 36.57
N THR A 75 -42.38 18.92 35.81
CA THR A 75 -42.47 18.88 34.34
C THR A 75 -42.08 20.22 33.72
N ASP A 76 -41.90 20.24 32.40
CA ASP A 76 -41.85 21.45 31.59
C ASP A 76 -40.88 22.52 32.13
N PHE A 77 -39.62 22.17 32.43
CA PHE A 77 -38.63 23.08 33.04
C PHE A 77 -38.97 23.58 34.45
N GLY A 78 -39.92 22.96 35.15
CA GLY A 78 -40.14 23.16 36.58
C GLY A 78 -38.92 22.76 37.42
N SER A 79 -38.85 23.25 38.65
CA SER A 79 -37.75 22.95 39.56
C SER A 79 -38.24 22.58 40.96
N GLN A 80 -37.74 21.46 41.49
CA GLN A 80 -37.86 21.11 42.90
C GLN A 80 -36.50 21.26 43.58
N PHE A 81 -36.44 22.05 44.65
CA PHE A 81 -35.28 22.17 45.52
C PHE A 81 -35.57 21.43 46.84
N VAL A 82 -34.74 20.45 47.17
CA VAL A 82 -34.79 19.70 48.43
C VAL A 82 -33.60 20.17 49.26
N LEU A 83 -33.84 21.16 50.10
CA LEU A 83 -32.80 21.89 50.83
C LEU A 83 -32.38 21.14 52.11
N LEU A 84 -31.37 21.68 52.81
CA LEU A 84 -30.77 21.08 54.00
C LEU A 84 -31.82 20.65 55.05
N GLY A 85 -31.93 19.34 55.27
CA GLY A 85 -32.88 18.73 56.20
C GLY A 85 -34.33 18.64 55.72
N GLY A 86 -34.62 19.01 54.46
CA GLY A 86 -35.89 18.74 53.78
C GLY A 86 -35.96 17.31 53.24
N THR A 87 -37.17 16.81 52.96
CA THR A 87 -37.37 15.45 52.42
C THR A 87 -38.35 15.42 51.25
N ALA A 88 -37.92 14.87 50.11
CA ALA A 88 -38.77 14.52 48.99
C ALA A 88 -38.92 12.99 48.88
N ASN A 89 -40.15 12.49 48.83
CA ASN A 89 -40.44 11.05 48.70
C ASN A 89 -41.21 10.77 47.40
N GLY A 90 -40.66 9.92 46.53
CA GLY A 90 -41.33 9.46 45.31
C GLY A 90 -41.54 10.56 44.27
N ALA A 91 -40.61 11.51 44.15
CA ALA A 91 -40.70 12.57 43.14
C ALA A 91 -40.54 11.98 41.72
N MET A 92 -41.30 12.49 40.75
CA MET A 92 -41.15 12.16 39.33
C MET A 92 -40.64 13.39 38.58
N ILE A 93 -39.50 13.26 37.91
CA ILE A 93 -38.83 14.35 37.18
C ILE A 93 -38.87 14.02 35.68
N ASP A 94 -39.63 14.80 34.90
CA ASP A 94 -39.88 14.52 33.48
C ASP A 94 -39.65 15.77 32.63
N GLY A 95 -38.53 15.81 31.88
CA GLY A 95 -38.10 17.03 31.16
C GLY A 95 -37.81 18.24 32.07
N ALA A 96 -37.53 18.01 33.36
CA ALA A 96 -37.42 19.05 34.38
C ALA A 96 -36.25 18.79 35.36
N ARG A 97 -36.17 19.55 36.47
CA ARG A 97 -35.02 19.47 37.40
C ARG A 97 -35.40 19.24 38.86
N GLN A 98 -34.65 18.37 39.52
CA GLN A 98 -34.57 18.26 40.98
C GLN A 98 -33.17 18.64 41.43
N TYR A 99 -33.07 19.49 42.44
CA TYR A 99 -31.85 19.84 43.14
C TYR A 99 -31.95 19.31 44.56
N VAL A 100 -31.09 18.36 44.93
CA VAL A 100 -31.00 17.81 46.29
C VAL A 100 -29.78 18.44 46.96
N ASP A 101 -30.00 19.55 47.65
CA ASP A 101 -28.98 20.42 48.25
C ASP A 101 -28.99 20.28 49.77
N GLY A 102 -28.19 19.36 50.33
CA GLY A 102 -28.22 19.00 51.76
C GLY A 102 -29.46 18.22 52.23
N GLY A 103 -30.45 18.01 51.34
CA GLY A 103 -31.71 17.32 51.62
C GLY A 103 -31.67 15.81 51.40
N LEU A 104 -32.82 15.15 51.58
CA LEU A 104 -33.02 13.72 51.27
C LEU A 104 -34.08 13.54 50.17
N ALA A 105 -33.71 12.88 49.08
CA ALA A 105 -34.64 12.43 48.05
C ALA A 105 -34.73 10.90 48.02
N ASN A 106 -35.89 10.35 48.39
CA ASN A 106 -36.15 8.92 48.37
C ASN A 106 -36.99 8.53 47.14
N ALA A 107 -36.60 7.45 46.47
CA ALA A 107 -37.35 6.83 45.37
C ALA A 107 -37.70 7.81 44.23
N THR A 108 -36.81 8.74 43.90
CA THR A 108 -36.98 9.63 42.74
C THR A 108 -36.99 8.81 41.45
N THR A 109 -37.99 9.03 40.58
CA THR A 109 -38.00 8.51 39.21
C THR A 109 -37.66 9.64 38.25
N ILE A 110 -36.63 9.45 37.44
CA ILE A 110 -36.15 10.43 36.46
C ILE A 110 -36.42 9.88 35.06
N ASN A 111 -37.20 10.62 34.28
CA ASN A 111 -37.59 10.27 32.92
C ASN A 111 -36.83 11.13 31.90
N ASN A 112 -37.07 10.87 30.61
CA ASN A 112 -36.38 11.50 29.49
C ASN A 112 -36.28 13.03 29.63
N GLY A 113 -35.07 13.58 29.51
CA GLY A 113 -34.78 15.00 29.67
C GLY A 113 -34.85 15.52 31.12
N GLY A 114 -35.20 14.66 32.09
CA GLY A 114 -35.17 14.96 33.51
C GLY A 114 -33.76 14.87 34.07
N VAL A 115 -33.45 15.77 35.02
CA VAL A 115 -32.17 15.82 35.73
C VAL A 115 -32.41 15.87 37.24
N SER A 116 -31.74 15.00 38.00
CA SER A 116 -31.60 15.15 39.45
C SER A 116 -30.14 15.43 39.78
N SER A 117 -29.86 16.60 40.32
CA SER A 117 -28.53 17.04 40.74
C SER A 117 -28.43 16.94 42.26
N VAL A 118 -27.41 16.24 42.77
CA VAL A 118 -27.21 16.00 44.20
C VAL A 118 -25.95 16.73 44.65
N ILE A 119 -26.12 17.69 45.54
CA ILE A 119 -25.06 18.56 46.08
C ILE A 119 -25.17 18.49 47.60
N ASP A 120 -24.16 17.96 48.29
CA ASP A 120 -24.15 17.78 49.75
C ASP A 120 -25.37 17.02 50.35
N GLY A 121 -26.22 16.42 49.51
CA GLY A 121 -27.46 15.75 49.88
C GLY A 121 -27.43 14.24 49.65
N PHE A 122 -28.55 13.57 49.93
CA PHE A 122 -28.67 12.12 49.82
C PHE A 122 -29.77 11.72 48.84
N VAL A 123 -29.43 10.85 47.88
CA VAL A 123 -30.41 10.14 47.05
C VAL A 123 -30.46 8.68 47.43
N ASN A 124 -31.66 8.18 47.71
CA ASN A 124 -31.89 6.79 48.06
C ASN A 124 -32.89 6.11 47.12
N GLY A 125 -32.47 5.09 46.38
CA GLY A 125 -33.39 4.25 45.61
C GLY A 125 -33.90 4.85 44.29
N ALA A 126 -33.11 5.69 43.60
CA ALA A 126 -33.56 6.33 42.37
C ALA A 126 -33.69 5.37 41.17
N ILE A 127 -34.63 5.68 40.27
CA ILE A 127 -34.80 5.03 38.97
C ILE A 127 -34.47 6.07 37.89
N VAL A 128 -33.52 5.77 37.02
CA VAL A 128 -33.04 6.68 35.96
C VAL A 128 -33.31 6.03 34.61
N ASN A 129 -34.30 6.55 33.88
CA ASN A 129 -34.71 5.99 32.60
C ASN A 129 -33.91 6.58 31.42
N GLU A 130 -34.10 6.02 30.23
CA GLU A 130 -33.44 6.47 29.01
C GLU A 130 -33.59 7.98 28.79
N GLY A 131 -32.47 8.64 28.47
CA GLY A 131 -32.41 10.09 28.29
C GLY A 131 -32.48 10.92 29.58
N ALA A 132 -32.49 10.28 30.75
CA ALA A 132 -32.44 10.94 32.06
C ALA A 132 -31.02 10.95 32.65
N LEU A 133 -30.76 11.91 33.54
CA LEU A 133 -29.48 12.08 34.23
C LEU A 133 -29.67 12.17 35.75
N LEU A 134 -28.94 11.31 36.48
CA LEU A 134 -28.65 11.51 37.90
C LEU A 134 -27.20 11.98 38.02
N TYR A 135 -27.00 13.18 38.54
CA TYR A 135 -25.69 13.84 38.61
C TYR A 135 -25.30 14.06 40.07
N ILE A 136 -24.11 13.58 40.45
CA ILE A 136 -23.55 13.70 41.81
C ILE A 136 -22.37 14.68 41.78
N ASP A 137 -22.47 15.77 42.53
CA ASP A 137 -21.48 16.85 42.54
C ASP A 137 -21.10 17.29 43.97
N GLU A 138 -19.93 17.94 44.09
CA GLU A 138 -19.45 18.67 45.26
C GLU A 138 -19.72 20.18 45.17
N PHE A 139 -20.07 20.74 44.00
CA PHE A 139 -20.20 22.19 43.82
C PHE A 139 -21.25 22.63 42.79
N ASP A 140 -22.25 23.43 43.21
CA ASP A 140 -23.10 24.20 42.28
C ASP A 140 -22.78 25.71 42.36
N PRO A 141 -22.27 26.33 41.28
CA PRO A 141 -21.99 27.77 41.25
C PRO A 141 -23.26 28.64 41.33
N HIS A 142 -24.46 28.09 41.18
CA HIS A 142 -25.70 28.86 41.16
C HIS A 142 -26.23 29.26 42.54
N PHE A 143 -25.68 28.75 43.67
CA PHE A 143 -26.24 28.99 45.00
C PHE A 143 -25.21 29.28 46.12
N SER A 144 -24.19 30.10 45.85
CA SER A 144 -23.14 30.47 46.84
C SER A 144 -23.56 31.48 47.94
N SER A 145 -24.83 31.60 48.31
CA SER A 145 -25.28 32.62 49.29
C SER A 145 -25.55 32.12 50.72
N PHE A 146 -25.46 30.82 51.01
CA PHE A 146 -25.61 30.29 52.36
C PHE A 146 -24.27 29.73 52.88
N GLY A 147 -23.53 30.57 53.59
CA GLY A 147 -22.20 30.22 54.10
C GLY A 147 -22.23 29.06 55.09
N SER A 148 -21.63 27.92 54.70
CA SER A 148 -20.89 27.04 55.59
C SER A 148 -19.83 26.26 54.80
N PRO A 149 -18.56 26.20 55.25
CA PRO A 149 -17.51 25.48 54.55
C PRO A 149 -17.34 24.09 55.17
N VAL A 150 -18.02 23.07 54.63
CA VAL A 150 -17.53 21.69 54.65
C VAL A 150 -17.96 21.02 53.33
N PRO A 151 -17.05 20.85 52.35
CA PRO A 151 -17.39 20.12 51.13
C PRO A 151 -17.45 18.63 51.47
N VAL A 152 -18.63 18.05 51.37
CA VAL A 152 -18.85 16.60 51.36
C VAL A 152 -19.90 16.38 50.30
N GLY A 153 -19.47 16.10 49.07
CA GLY A 153 -20.35 16.05 47.91
C GLY A 153 -21.56 15.15 48.05
N GLY A 154 -22.46 15.24 47.07
CA GLY A 154 -23.67 14.43 47.01
C GLY A 154 -23.38 12.93 47.24
N SER A 155 -24.29 12.27 47.97
CA SER A 155 -24.13 10.87 48.36
C SER A 155 -25.25 9.99 47.83
N LEU A 156 -24.91 8.74 47.53
CA LEU A 156 -25.82 7.72 47.00
C LEU A 156 -26.02 6.61 48.02
N GLN A 157 -27.28 6.22 48.24
CA GLN A 157 -27.60 5.06 49.07
C GLN A 157 -28.66 4.16 48.42
N GLY A 158 -28.60 2.85 48.71
CA GLY A 158 -29.64 1.90 48.32
C GLY A 158 -29.53 1.40 46.87
N VAL A 159 -30.64 1.02 46.25
CA VAL A 159 -30.63 0.41 44.91
C VAL A 159 -30.90 1.49 43.86
N ILE A 160 -29.91 1.81 43.04
CA ILE A 160 -30.08 2.71 41.90
C ILE A 160 -30.33 1.84 40.66
N VAL A 161 -31.46 2.04 40.00
CA VAL A 161 -31.83 1.32 38.78
C VAL A 161 -31.64 2.23 37.58
N LEU A 162 -30.71 1.89 36.69
CA LEU A 162 -30.59 2.54 35.40
C LEU A 162 -31.36 1.71 34.36
N ASN A 163 -32.27 2.34 33.64
CA ASN A 163 -33.00 1.74 32.51
C ASN A 163 -32.56 2.47 31.24
N ASN A 164 -31.29 2.33 30.88
CA ASN A 164 -30.55 3.08 29.86
C ASN A 164 -30.35 4.58 30.18
N GLY A 165 -30.58 4.98 31.43
CA GLY A 165 -30.22 6.31 31.92
C GLY A 165 -28.74 6.47 32.24
N THR A 166 -28.34 7.68 32.59
CA THR A 166 -26.95 8.01 32.97
C THR A 166 -26.86 8.33 34.46
N LEU A 167 -25.92 7.68 35.14
CA LEU A 167 -25.39 8.13 36.42
C LEU A 167 -24.04 8.81 36.16
N GLU A 168 -23.92 10.08 36.53
CA GLU A 168 -22.69 10.85 36.37
C GLU A 168 -22.05 11.18 37.73
N LEU A 169 -20.76 10.86 37.82
CA LEU A 169 -19.90 11.04 38.98
C LEU A 169 -18.99 12.26 38.73
N GLY A 170 -19.48 13.45 39.10
CA GLY A 170 -18.80 14.73 38.84
C GLY A 170 -18.03 15.30 40.03
N GLY A 171 -18.48 15.02 41.26
CA GLY A 171 -17.84 15.51 42.49
C GLY A 171 -16.42 14.96 42.70
N GLY A 172 -15.53 15.78 43.27
CA GLY A 172 -14.18 15.36 43.59
C GLY A 172 -14.15 14.13 44.51
N GLY A 173 -13.07 13.34 44.42
CA GLY A 173 -12.87 12.19 45.29
C GLY A 173 -13.03 10.83 44.62
N GLN A 174 -12.95 9.79 45.45
CA GLN A 174 -12.81 8.41 45.00
C GLN A 174 -14.13 7.65 45.15
N PHE A 175 -14.66 7.17 44.04
CA PHE A 175 -15.72 6.18 43.98
C PHE A 175 -15.09 4.79 43.85
N LEU A 176 -15.59 3.83 44.62
CA LEU A 176 -15.12 2.45 44.58
C LEU A 176 -16.23 1.53 44.08
N PHE A 177 -16.02 0.90 42.92
CA PHE A 177 -16.86 -0.19 42.45
C PHE A 177 -16.28 -1.54 42.85
N ASN A 178 -17.07 -2.35 43.52
CA ASN A 178 -16.69 -3.70 43.93
C ASN A 178 -17.90 -4.66 43.85
N ASN A 179 -17.94 -5.49 42.81
CA ASN A 179 -18.90 -6.59 42.66
C ASN A 179 -20.37 -6.20 42.85
N GLY A 180 -20.83 -5.16 42.15
CA GLY A 180 -22.22 -4.71 42.12
C GLY A 180 -22.51 -3.53 43.06
N PHE A 181 -21.55 -3.18 43.90
CA PHE A 181 -21.65 -2.06 44.84
C PHE A 181 -20.78 -0.89 44.39
N LEU A 182 -21.39 0.28 44.25
CA LEU A 182 -20.72 1.56 44.13
C LEU A 182 -20.65 2.20 45.52
N THR A 183 -19.45 2.48 46.00
CA THR A 183 -19.21 3.20 47.25
C THR A 183 -18.79 4.63 46.91
N ASP A 184 -19.50 5.63 47.45
CA ASP A 184 -19.18 7.04 47.26
C ASP A 184 -18.07 7.53 48.21
N PRO A 185 -17.56 8.78 48.05
CA PRO A 185 -16.53 9.33 48.94
C PRO A 185 -16.95 9.44 50.41
N ALA A 186 -18.26 9.48 50.71
CA ALA A 186 -18.78 9.44 52.08
C ALA A 186 -18.78 8.02 52.69
N GLY A 187 -18.42 7.00 51.90
CA GLY A 187 -18.39 5.60 52.32
C GLY A 187 -19.76 4.92 52.26
N LEU A 188 -20.76 5.57 51.68
CA LEU A 188 -22.09 4.99 51.51
C LEU A 188 -22.11 4.09 50.28
N GLN A 189 -22.80 2.96 50.42
CA GLN A 189 -22.88 1.94 49.37
C GLN A 189 -24.24 1.95 48.70
N SER A 190 -24.18 1.91 47.38
CA SER A 190 -25.33 1.73 46.50
C SER A 190 -25.16 0.50 45.63
N THR A 191 -26.24 -0.24 45.41
CA THR A 191 -26.29 -1.33 44.43
C THR A 191 -26.73 -0.76 43.09
N LEU A 192 -25.95 -0.99 42.04
CA LEU A 192 -26.35 -0.63 40.67
C LEU A 192 -27.10 -1.80 40.02
N GLN A 193 -28.23 -1.51 39.37
CA GLN A 193 -29.04 -2.50 38.64
C GLN A 193 -29.49 -1.96 37.28
N GLY A 194 -29.82 -2.89 36.39
CA GLY A 194 -30.33 -2.60 35.05
C GLY A 194 -29.21 -2.43 34.02
N THR A 195 -29.39 -1.50 33.09
CA THR A 195 -28.50 -1.18 31.98
C THR A 195 -28.33 0.33 31.89
N GLY A 196 -27.19 0.83 31.41
CA GLY A 196 -27.04 2.27 31.23
C GLY A 196 -25.60 2.74 31.18
N THR A 197 -25.40 4.01 31.47
CA THR A 197 -24.08 4.64 31.41
C THR A 197 -23.63 5.07 32.80
N LEU A 198 -22.42 4.66 33.16
CA LEU A 198 -21.68 5.24 34.27
C LEU A 198 -20.69 6.25 33.69
N HIS A 199 -20.96 7.54 33.92
CA HIS A 199 -20.14 8.65 33.43
C HIS A 199 -19.27 9.19 34.57
N ILE A 200 -17.99 9.45 34.32
CA ILE A 200 -17.05 10.03 35.28
C ILE A 200 -16.41 11.26 34.66
N GLY A 201 -16.47 12.42 35.32
CA GLY A 201 -15.94 13.68 34.80
C GLY A 201 -17.01 14.59 34.18
N ASP A 202 -16.58 15.61 33.42
CA ASP A 202 -17.39 16.62 32.72
C ASP A 202 -18.19 17.63 33.60
N GLY A 203 -18.13 17.51 34.93
CA GLY A 203 -18.63 18.49 35.88
C GLY A 203 -17.84 19.81 35.89
N GLY A 204 -18.36 20.83 35.22
CA GLY A 204 -17.71 22.14 35.06
C GLY A 204 -17.56 22.95 36.36
N GLY A 205 -16.55 22.63 37.18
CA GLY A 205 -16.14 23.48 38.30
C GLY A 205 -15.47 22.80 39.50
N ALA A 206 -15.44 21.47 39.56
CA ALA A 206 -14.89 20.76 40.72
C ALA A 206 -13.35 20.98 40.86
N PRO A 207 -12.85 21.26 42.09
CA PRO A 207 -11.43 21.51 42.33
C PRO A 207 -10.55 20.24 42.29
N ALA A 208 -11.16 19.04 42.29
CA ALA A 208 -10.49 17.75 42.32
C ALA A 208 -11.06 16.79 41.25
N THR A 209 -10.21 15.94 40.70
CA THR A 209 -10.59 14.96 39.66
C THR A 209 -11.44 13.83 40.25
N PRO A 210 -12.65 13.53 39.72
CA PRO A 210 -13.40 12.35 40.12
C PRO A 210 -12.67 11.08 39.67
N ILE A 211 -12.51 10.12 40.58
CA ILE A 211 -11.79 8.85 40.32
C ILE A 211 -12.74 7.67 40.57
N LEU A 212 -12.96 6.83 39.57
CA LEU A 212 -13.61 5.54 39.73
C LEU A 212 -12.57 4.42 39.81
N VAL A 213 -12.51 3.72 40.94
CA VAL A 213 -11.66 2.53 41.11
C VAL A 213 -12.50 1.27 41.01
N ILE A 214 -12.14 0.36 40.11
CA ILE A 214 -12.87 -0.89 39.87
C ILE A 214 -12.04 -2.05 40.43
N ASN A 215 -12.53 -2.65 41.53
CA ASN A 215 -11.91 -3.79 42.21
C ASN A 215 -12.57 -5.13 41.88
N GLY A 216 -13.67 -5.14 41.14
CA GLY A 216 -14.35 -6.32 40.64
C GLY A 216 -15.49 -5.94 39.71
N THR A 217 -15.79 -6.75 38.70
CA THR A 217 -16.69 -6.38 37.60
C THR A 217 -18.05 -7.05 37.61
N ALA A 218 -18.32 -7.95 38.55
CA ALA A 218 -19.65 -8.52 38.69
C ALA A 218 -20.67 -7.38 38.84
N GLY A 219 -21.67 -7.33 37.95
CA GLY A 219 -22.65 -6.25 37.89
C GLY A 219 -22.29 -5.05 37.02
N LEU A 220 -21.05 -4.88 36.55
CA LEU A 220 -20.72 -3.84 35.54
C LEU A 220 -20.98 -4.28 34.09
N GLU A 221 -21.21 -5.57 33.86
CA GLU A 221 -21.35 -6.19 32.53
C GLU A 221 -22.45 -5.55 31.65
N ASN A 222 -23.43 -4.90 32.27
CA ASN A 222 -24.57 -4.27 31.60
C ASN A 222 -24.44 -2.75 31.44
N PHE A 223 -23.31 -2.18 31.85
CA PHE A 223 -23.09 -0.74 31.86
C PHE A 223 -21.96 -0.34 30.90
N SER A 224 -22.16 0.79 30.22
CA SER A 224 -21.07 1.47 29.51
C SER A 224 -20.36 2.40 30.48
N VAL A 225 -19.04 2.31 30.57
CA VAL A 225 -18.23 3.28 31.32
C VAL A 225 -17.76 4.36 30.35
N VAL A 226 -18.02 5.62 30.68
CA VAL A 226 -17.53 6.79 29.94
C VAL A 226 -16.69 7.62 30.89
N VAL A 227 -15.47 7.96 30.49
CA VAL A 227 -14.56 8.82 31.24
C VAL A 227 -14.41 10.12 30.47
N GLY A 228 -15.17 11.14 30.89
CA GLY A 228 -15.15 12.49 30.35
C GLY A 228 -13.96 13.32 30.87
N ASN A 229 -13.94 14.61 30.55
CA ASN A 229 -12.85 15.50 30.91
C ASN A 229 -12.64 15.55 32.43
N ASN A 230 -11.37 15.57 32.86
CA ASN A 230 -10.94 15.54 34.26
C ASN A 230 -11.36 14.28 35.05
N GLY A 231 -12.05 13.32 34.45
CA GLY A 231 -12.36 12.04 35.05
C GLY A 231 -11.19 11.06 34.97
N ALA A 232 -11.10 10.16 35.95
CA ALA A 232 -10.15 9.05 35.91
C ALA A 232 -10.82 7.72 36.26
N GLU A 233 -10.48 6.66 35.52
CA GLU A 233 -10.81 5.28 35.83
C GLU A 233 -9.54 4.51 36.20
N ILE A 234 -9.60 3.71 37.28
CA ILE A 234 -8.53 2.80 37.68
C ILE A 234 -9.06 1.37 37.63
N VAL A 235 -8.48 0.55 36.75
CA VAL A 235 -8.76 -0.88 36.63
C VAL A 235 -7.74 -1.64 37.47
N SER A 236 -8.15 -2.15 38.63
CA SER A 236 -7.24 -2.82 39.57
C SER A 236 -6.68 -4.13 39.03
N SER A 237 -5.57 -4.59 39.61
CA SER A 237 -4.95 -5.87 39.24
C SER A 237 -5.91 -7.04 39.41
N GLY A 238 -5.93 -7.97 38.46
CA GLY A 238 -6.83 -9.12 38.44
C GLY A 238 -8.26 -8.81 37.99
N VAL A 239 -8.58 -7.56 37.67
CA VAL A 239 -9.89 -7.12 37.18
C VAL A 239 -9.86 -6.98 35.66
N THR A 240 -10.97 -7.31 35.00
CA THR A 240 -11.15 -7.11 33.56
C THR A 240 -12.35 -6.22 33.28
N VAL A 241 -12.13 -5.08 32.64
CA VAL A 241 -13.20 -4.19 32.14
C VAL A 241 -13.30 -4.27 30.63
N SER A 242 -14.43 -3.82 30.07
CA SER A 242 -14.66 -3.85 28.63
C SER A 242 -15.42 -2.61 28.16
N ASN A 243 -15.15 -2.17 26.94
CA ASN A 243 -15.89 -1.09 26.26
C ASN A 243 -15.87 0.27 26.98
N THR A 244 -14.83 0.57 27.77
CA THR A 244 -14.63 1.91 28.33
C THR A 244 -14.42 2.91 27.20
N LYS A 245 -15.11 4.05 27.25
CA LYS A 245 -14.90 5.20 26.35
C LYS A 245 -14.16 6.31 27.06
N LEU A 246 -13.03 6.77 26.51
CA LEU A 246 -12.22 7.86 27.05
C LEU A 246 -12.45 9.13 26.22
N ASN A 247 -13.39 9.96 26.66
CA ASN A 247 -13.81 11.20 26.02
C ASN A 247 -13.17 12.42 26.70
N GLY A 248 -11.88 12.33 27.02
CA GLY A 248 -11.11 13.41 27.64
C GLY A 248 -10.50 13.06 28.99
N GLY A 249 -10.94 11.96 29.59
CA GLY A 249 -10.40 11.46 30.85
C GLY A 249 -9.32 10.40 30.69
N ASP A 250 -8.79 9.99 31.84
CA ASP A 250 -7.67 9.04 31.93
C ASP A 250 -8.14 7.66 32.39
N GLN A 251 -7.57 6.60 31.82
CA GLN A 251 -7.70 5.23 32.31
C GLN A 251 -6.34 4.69 32.74
N PHE A 252 -6.23 4.19 33.97
CA PHE A 252 -5.07 3.49 34.50
C PHE A 252 -5.35 1.99 34.60
N VAL A 253 -4.72 1.21 33.73
CA VAL A 253 -4.99 -0.24 33.59
C VAL A 253 -3.90 -1.04 34.32
N TYR A 254 -4.17 -1.49 35.55
CA TYR A 254 -3.33 -2.45 36.29
C TYR A 254 -3.78 -3.90 36.10
N GLY A 255 -5.06 -4.10 35.76
CA GLY A 255 -5.64 -5.39 35.36
C GLY A 255 -5.67 -5.55 33.84
N THR A 256 -6.86 -5.81 33.29
CA THR A 256 -7.10 -5.96 31.86
C THR A 256 -8.20 -4.99 31.39
N SER A 257 -7.97 -4.29 30.29
CA SER A 257 -9.01 -3.51 29.59
C SER A 257 -9.19 -4.06 28.18
N ILE A 258 -10.44 -4.30 27.78
CA ILE A 258 -10.79 -4.86 26.47
C ILE A 258 -11.63 -3.85 25.68
N ALA A 259 -11.28 -3.64 24.41
CA ALA A 259 -12.05 -2.83 23.47
C ALA A 259 -12.30 -1.39 23.98
N SER A 260 -11.31 -0.77 24.61
CA SER A 260 -11.40 0.64 24.98
C SER A 260 -11.42 1.53 23.73
N GLU A 261 -12.35 2.47 23.70
CA GLU A 261 -12.42 3.52 22.69
C GLU A 261 -11.75 4.78 23.26
N VAL A 262 -10.55 5.08 22.79
CA VAL A 262 -9.75 6.23 23.24
C VAL A 262 -9.97 7.37 22.25
N ASN A 263 -10.88 8.28 22.61
CA ASN A 263 -11.18 9.48 21.84
C ASN A 263 -10.21 10.58 22.27
N VAL A 264 -10.65 11.69 22.86
CA VAL A 264 -9.76 12.77 23.34
C VAL A 264 -9.07 12.47 24.69
N GLY A 265 -9.16 11.23 25.19
CA GLY A 265 -8.60 10.80 26.49
C GLY A 265 -7.29 10.01 26.41
N THR A 266 -6.83 9.52 27.57
CA THR A 266 -5.55 8.78 27.70
C THR A 266 -5.75 7.40 28.32
N GLN A 267 -5.21 6.36 27.70
CA GLN A 267 -5.10 5.03 28.29
C GLN A 267 -3.65 4.73 28.72
N THR A 268 -3.40 4.60 30.02
CA THR A 268 -2.11 4.21 30.60
C THR A 268 -2.12 2.74 31.03
N VAL A 269 -1.30 1.91 30.40
CA VAL A 269 -1.31 0.45 30.55
C VAL A 269 -0.12 -0.04 31.37
N TYR A 270 -0.38 -0.48 32.60
CA TYR A 270 0.57 -1.21 33.46
C TYR A 270 0.35 -2.74 33.41
N GLY A 271 -0.89 -3.17 33.13
CA GLY A 271 -1.30 -4.57 32.96
C GLY A 271 -1.48 -4.91 31.49
N THR A 272 -2.70 -5.20 31.06
CA THR A 272 -2.99 -5.60 29.67
C THR A 272 -4.11 -4.77 29.04
N ALA A 273 -3.89 -4.26 27.83
CA ALA A 273 -4.93 -3.68 26.98
C ALA A 273 -5.10 -4.55 25.73
N VAL A 274 -6.36 -4.85 25.38
CA VAL A 274 -6.70 -5.71 24.23
C VAL A 274 -7.67 -4.98 23.32
N ASN A 275 -7.34 -4.88 22.03
CA ASN A 275 -8.18 -4.26 20.99
C ASN A 275 -8.59 -2.82 21.30
N SER A 276 -7.70 -2.03 21.93
CA SER A 276 -7.94 -0.60 22.09
C SER A 276 -7.98 0.09 20.73
N VAL A 277 -8.94 0.98 20.53
CA VAL A 277 -9.07 1.80 19.31
C VAL A 277 -8.84 3.25 19.69
N ILE A 278 -7.85 3.91 19.08
CA ILE A 278 -7.47 5.29 19.37
C ILE A 278 -7.87 6.17 18.18
N ASN A 279 -8.91 7.00 18.34
CA ASN A 279 -9.63 7.62 17.22
C ASN A 279 -9.27 9.08 16.96
N ASP A 280 -8.96 9.85 18.00
CA ASP A 280 -8.82 11.30 17.92
C ASP A 280 -7.35 11.73 17.98
N PRO A 281 -6.93 12.81 17.31
CA PRO A 281 -5.57 13.36 17.42
C PRO A 281 -5.08 13.70 18.83
N LEU A 282 -5.98 13.89 19.79
CA LEU A 282 -5.63 14.08 21.19
C LEU A 282 -5.63 12.75 21.99
N GLY A 283 -6.11 11.67 21.39
CA GLY A 283 -6.13 10.34 21.96
C GLY A 283 -4.75 9.72 22.09
N SER A 284 -4.49 9.10 23.24
CA SER A 284 -3.17 8.57 23.56
C SER A 284 -3.24 7.21 24.26
N GLN A 285 -2.37 6.28 23.89
CA GLN A 285 -2.11 5.07 24.68
C GLN A 285 -0.63 5.00 25.10
N TYR A 286 -0.38 4.90 26.40
CA TYR A 286 0.96 4.67 26.95
C TYR A 286 1.08 3.24 27.46
N VAL A 287 1.94 2.43 26.85
CA VAL A 287 2.27 1.08 27.33
C VAL A 287 3.52 1.18 28.21
N LEU A 288 3.34 1.05 29.51
CA LEU A 288 4.41 1.26 30.49
C LEU A 288 5.21 -0.02 30.75
N SER A 289 6.24 0.09 31.58
CA SER A 289 7.08 -1.06 31.97
C SER A 289 6.24 -2.18 32.59
N GLY A 290 6.32 -3.39 32.04
CA GLY A 290 5.49 -4.55 32.41
C GLY A 290 4.11 -4.58 31.75
N GLY A 291 3.70 -3.49 31.11
CA GLY A 291 2.44 -3.39 30.38
C GLY A 291 2.49 -4.09 29.03
N THR A 292 1.36 -4.63 28.59
CA THR A 292 1.18 -5.29 27.28
C THR A 292 -0.04 -4.74 26.56
N ALA A 293 0.12 -4.30 25.31
CA ALA A 293 -0.98 -3.96 24.41
C ALA A 293 -1.08 -4.99 23.28
N ILE A 294 -2.30 -5.45 22.95
CA ILE A 294 -2.54 -6.45 21.90
C ILE A 294 -3.63 -5.93 20.98
N GLY A 295 -3.37 -5.87 19.67
CA GLY A 295 -4.39 -5.49 18.68
C GLY A 295 -4.81 -4.02 18.74
N THR A 296 -3.93 -3.12 19.21
CA THR A 296 -4.23 -1.69 19.21
C THR A 296 -4.43 -1.19 17.77
N SER A 297 -5.53 -0.50 17.50
CA SER A 297 -5.75 0.22 16.23
C SER A 297 -5.58 1.72 16.47
N ILE A 298 -4.59 2.31 15.80
CA ILE A 298 -4.26 3.74 15.89
C ILE A 298 -4.81 4.41 14.63
N ASN A 299 -5.79 5.30 14.78
CA ASN A 299 -6.25 6.16 13.68
C ASN A 299 -5.41 7.44 13.69
N SER A 300 -5.99 8.64 13.70
CA SER A 300 -5.21 9.88 13.64
C SER A 300 -4.54 10.27 14.97
N ALA A 301 -4.07 9.30 15.76
CA ALA A 301 -3.67 9.41 17.17
C ALA A 301 -2.28 8.80 17.43
N PHE A 302 -1.89 8.56 18.69
CA PHE A 302 -0.64 7.83 18.97
C PHE A 302 -0.67 6.76 20.07
N GLN A 303 0.26 5.81 19.91
CA GLN A 303 0.67 4.84 20.95
C GLN A 303 2.15 5.06 21.28
N GLU A 304 2.49 5.16 22.56
CA GLU A 304 3.87 5.19 23.05
C GLU A 304 4.16 3.93 23.87
N ILE A 305 5.10 3.12 23.42
CA ILE A 305 5.58 1.93 24.11
C ILE A 305 6.86 2.32 24.85
N ARG A 306 6.78 2.46 26.17
CA ARG A 306 7.93 2.82 26.99
C ARG A 306 8.87 1.65 27.23
N SER A 307 10.07 1.94 27.70
CA SER A 307 11.05 0.92 28.07
C SER A 307 10.45 -0.13 29.03
N GLY A 308 10.57 -1.40 28.64
CA GLY A 308 9.99 -2.55 29.34
C GLY A 308 8.50 -2.82 29.07
N GLY A 309 7.83 -2.00 28.25
CA GLY A 309 6.49 -2.27 27.73
C GLY A 309 6.54 -3.04 26.40
N ALA A 310 5.45 -3.72 26.05
CA ALA A 310 5.33 -4.49 24.81
C ALA A 310 4.00 -4.23 24.09
N ALA A 311 4.04 -4.10 22.76
CA ALA A 311 2.86 -4.12 21.91
C ALA A 311 2.95 -5.23 20.86
N PHE A 312 1.81 -5.85 20.57
CA PHE A 312 1.65 -6.91 19.59
C PHE A 312 0.52 -6.57 18.62
N THR A 313 0.76 -6.83 17.33
CA THR A 313 -0.23 -6.69 16.25
C THR A 313 -0.91 -5.32 16.24
N THR A 314 -0.13 -4.25 16.45
CA THR A 314 -0.64 -2.88 16.33
C THR A 314 -0.88 -2.56 14.86
N THR A 315 -2.05 -2.00 14.53
CA THR A 315 -2.32 -1.43 13.21
C THR A 315 -2.30 0.08 13.29
N ILE A 316 -1.44 0.72 12.51
CA ILE A 316 -1.37 2.18 12.37
C ILE A 316 -2.06 2.56 11.05
N ASN A 317 -3.16 3.30 11.15
CA ASN A 317 -3.92 3.82 10.02
C ASN A 317 -3.50 5.27 9.72
N ALA A 318 -4.02 5.84 8.64
CA ALA A 318 -3.67 7.17 8.16
C ALA A 318 -3.74 8.25 9.27
N GLY A 319 -2.66 9.02 9.39
CA GLY A 319 -2.46 10.03 10.43
C GLY A 319 -2.03 9.49 11.80
N GLY A 320 -1.80 8.19 11.93
CA GLY A 320 -1.42 7.54 13.19
C GLY A 320 0.09 7.42 13.41
N TYR A 321 0.46 7.35 14.69
CA TYR A 321 1.85 7.33 15.15
C TYR A 321 2.09 6.24 16.20
N GLN A 322 3.16 5.46 16.06
CA GLN A 322 3.66 4.59 17.14
C GLN A 322 5.08 4.99 17.51
N TYR A 323 5.32 5.27 18.79
CA TYR A 323 6.66 5.52 19.34
C TYR A 323 7.13 4.31 20.14
N VAL A 324 8.27 3.72 19.76
CA VAL A 324 8.78 2.45 20.28
C VAL A 324 10.09 2.68 21.04
N TYR A 325 9.99 2.81 22.36
CA TYR A 325 11.12 2.77 23.30
C TYR A 325 11.22 1.42 24.04
N GLY A 326 10.16 0.60 23.97
CA GLY A 326 10.09 -0.78 24.45
C GLY A 326 10.20 -1.77 23.31
N SER A 327 9.23 -2.69 23.20
CA SER A 327 9.16 -3.65 22.10
C SER A 327 7.83 -3.58 21.35
N ALA A 328 7.89 -3.49 20.02
CA ALA A 328 6.75 -3.63 19.11
C ALA A 328 6.94 -4.88 18.25
N ASN A 329 5.89 -5.69 18.09
CA ASN A 329 5.91 -6.92 17.30
C ASN A 329 4.73 -6.94 16.32
N ASP A 330 5.02 -7.29 15.07
CA ASP A 330 4.05 -7.46 14.00
C ASP A 330 3.19 -6.18 13.77
N THR A 331 3.82 -5.01 13.85
CA THR A 331 3.15 -3.72 13.57
C THR A 331 2.87 -3.60 12.07
N ILE A 332 1.63 -3.25 11.71
CA ILE A 332 1.26 -2.90 10.34
C ILE A 332 1.18 -1.37 10.23
N VAL A 333 1.95 -0.78 9.31
CA VAL A 333 2.03 0.67 9.09
C VAL A 333 1.41 1.00 7.73
N SER A 334 0.22 1.58 7.73
CA SER A 334 -0.52 1.92 6.51
C SER A 334 -0.03 3.22 5.88
N ALA A 335 -0.47 3.52 4.66
CA ALA A 335 -0.22 4.81 4.00
C ALA A 335 -0.53 6.01 4.91
N ASP A 336 0.30 7.05 4.80
CA ASP A 336 0.21 8.29 5.58
C ASP A 336 0.29 8.10 7.10
N SER A 337 0.99 7.06 7.56
CA SER A 337 1.22 6.76 8.97
C SER A 337 2.66 6.38 9.26
N SER A 338 3.06 6.44 10.54
CA SER A 338 4.47 6.31 10.92
C SER A 338 4.72 5.50 12.19
N GLN A 339 5.77 4.68 12.15
CA GLN A 339 6.36 4.03 13.31
C GLN A 339 7.76 4.63 13.58
N TYR A 340 8.04 4.99 14.84
CA TYR A 340 9.30 5.57 15.28
C TYR A 340 9.96 4.65 16.29
N VAL A 341 11.03 3.97 15.88
CA VAL A 341 11.79 3.03 16.70
C VAL A 341 12.98 3.76 17.32
N TYR A 342 12.81 4.19 18.57
CA TYR A 342 13.75 5.06 19.28
C TYR A 342 14.26 4.36 20.55
N GLY A 343 15.48 3.81 20.51
CA GLY A 343 16.09 3.07 21.62
C GLY A 343 15.38 1.75 22.02
N GLY A 344 14.27 1.42 21.35
CA GLY A 344 13.52 0.18 21.49
C GLY A 344 13.76 -0.81 20.34
N PHE A 345 12.91 -1.83 20.27
CA PHE A 345 12.97 -2.91 19.30
C PHE A 345 11.65 -3.07 18.53
N ALA A 346 11.72 -3.07 17.20
CA ALA A 346 10.61 -3.43 16.32
C ALA A 346 10.91 -4.76 15.62
N TYR A 347 9.97 -5.71 15.68
CA TYR A 347 10.08 -7.02 15.03
C TYR A 347 8.96 -7.20 14.01
N HIS A 348 9.33 -7.56 12.78
CA HIS A 348 8.42 -7.88 11.69
C HIS A 348 7.41 -6.78 11.36
N SER A 349 7.86 -5.52 11.37
CA SER A 349 7.07 -4.39 10.88
C SER A 349 6.72 -4.59 9.40
N ILE A 350 5.47 -4.31 9.01
CA ILE A 350 4.98 -4.39 7.63
C ILE A 350 4.56 -2.98 7.17
N LEU A 351 5.29 -2.42 6.21
CA LEU A 351 5.08 -1.05 5.74
C LEU A 351 4.26 -1.05 4.44
N ASN A 352 2.95 -0.85 4.56
CA ASN A 352 1.96 -0.83 3.47
C ASN A 352 1.69 0.60 2.99
N GLY A 353 2.72 1.27 2.47
CA GLY A 353 2.66 2.70 2.11
C GLY A 353 3.06 3.66 3.24
N GLY A 354 3.23 3.13 4.46
CA GLY A 354 3.65 3.90 5.64
C GLY A 354 5.16 3.98 5.82
N SER A 355 5.60 4.70 6.86
CA SER A 355 7.01 4.92 7.16
C SER A 355 7.47 4.31 8.49
N GLU A 356 8.65 3.69 8.51
CA GLU A 356 9.35 3.30 9.74
C GLU A 356 10.64 4.13 9.87
N PHE A 357 10.84 4.78 11.01
CA PHE A 357 12.02 5.58 11.33
C PHE A 357 12.80 4.91 12.47
N VAL A 358 14.04 4.51 12.22
CA VAL A 358 14.90 3.85 13.20
C VAL A 358 16.04 4.79 13.58
N ALA A 359 16.15 5.15 14.86
CA ALA A 359 17.15 6.11 15.35
C ALA A 359 17.46 5.88 16.83
N PHE A 360 18.46 6.61 17.36
CA PHE A 360 18.78 6.65 18.80
C PHE A 360 18.97 5.26 19.40
N ASP A 361 19.83 4.43 18.80
CA ASP A 361 20.06 3.03 19.17
C ASP A 361 18.83 2.10 19.02
N GLY A 362 17.77 2.58 18.36
CA GLY A 362 16.63 1.76 17.97
C GLY A 362 17.03 0.65 17.01
N THR A 363 16.35 -0.49 17.11
CA THR A 363 16.62 -1.67 16.29
C THR A 363 15.35 -2.19 15.62
N ALA A 364 15.34 -2.30 14.29
CA ALA A 364 14.28 -2.95 13.52
C ALA A 364 14.79 -4.29 12.93
N VAL A 365 14.03 -5.37 13.09
CA VAL A 365 14.41 -6.69 12.57
C VAL A 365 13.26 -7.32 11.81
N GLY A 366 13.51 -7.75 10.57
CA GLY A 366 12.51 -8.42 9.75
C GLY A 366 11.50 -7.49 9.11
N THR A 367 11.81 -6.19 8.96
CA THR A 367 10.91 -5.24 8.30
C THR A 367 10.65 -5.65 6.85
N ILE A 368 9.37 -5.72 6.48
CA ILE A 368 8.91 -5.93 5.11
C ILE A 368 8.34 -4.61 4.59
N ILE A 369 8.94 -4.08 3.52
CA ILE A 369 8.55 -2.81 2.92
C ILE A 369 7.82 -3.11 1.62
N ASN A 370 6.50 -2.94 1.63
CA ASN A 370 5.65 -3.11 0.44
C ASN A 370 5.61 -1.81 -0.38
N SER A 371 5.06 -1.88 -1.60
CA SER A 371 4.96 -0.73 -2.52
C SER A 371 4.48 0.56 -1.83
N GLY A 372 5.23 1.64 -2.00
CA GLY A 372 5.00 2.95 -1.38
C GLY A 372 5.47 3.07 0.06
N GLY A 373 5.88 1.98 0.71
CA GLY A 373 6.43 1.99 2.05
C GLY A 373 7.87 2.50 2.07
N ILE A 374 8.27 3.09 3.21
CA ILE A 374 9.59 3.70 3.38
C ILE A 374 10.19 3.28 4.73
N LEU A 375 11.39 2.71 4.71
CA LEU A 375 12.23 2.57 5.91
C LEU A 375 13.31 3.65 5.91
N THR A 376 13.46 4.39 7.01
CA THR A 376 14.54 5.37 7.19
C THR A 376 15.35 5.01 8.43
N ILE A 377 16.64 4.73 8.24
CA ILE A 377 17.58 4.41 9.32
C ILE A 377 18.50 5.61 9.50
N ASN A 378 18.28 6.35 10.58
CA ASN A 378 19.07 7.52 10.93
C ASN A 378 20.31 7.15 11.76
N ASN A 379 21.08 8.16 12.16
CA ASN A 379 22.26 8.02 13.01
C ASN A 379 22.01 7.10 14.22
N ALA A 380 22.90 6.12 14.41
CA ALA A 380 22.82 5.08 15.44
C ALA A 380 21.59 4.15 15.36
N GLY A 381 20.76 4.24 14.33
CA GLY A 381 19.71 3.27 14.05
C GLY A 381 20.28 1.98 13.44
N HIS A 382 19.67 0.85 13.77
CA HIS A 382 20.09 -0.46 13.27
C HIS A 382 18.90 -1.21 12.66
N ALA A 383 19.01 -1.66 11.41
CA ALA A 383 18.03 -2.54 10.79
C ALA A 383 18.66 -3.85 10.33
N ALA A 384 17.93 -4.96 10.46
CA ALA A 384 18.39 -6.26 10.00
C ALA A 384 17.29 -7.09 9.33
N ASN A 385 17.65 -7.95 8.38
CA ASN A 385 16.74 -8.85 7.67
C ASN A 385 15.58 -8.09 6.97
N VAL A 386 15.92 -7.00 6.29
CA VAL A 386 14.95 -6.12 5.63
C VAL A 386 14.59 -6.67 4.24
N THR A 387 13.32 -6.69 3.87
CA THR A 387 12.85 -6.97 2.50
C THR A 387 12.27 -5.71 1.88
N ILE A 388 12.73 -5.37 0.67
CA ILE A 388 12.33 -4.16 -0.06
C ILE A 388 11.67 -4.56 -1.37
N ASP A 389 10.34 -4.48 -1.44
CA ASP A 389 9.59 -4.86 -2.63
C ASP A 389 9.57 -3.75 -3.70
N ARG A 390 9.13 -4.12 -4.91
CA ARG A 390 8.97 -3.18 -6.02
C ARG A 390 8.11 -1.97 -5.62
N GLY A 391 8.65 -0.77 -5.91
CA GLY A 391 8.01 0.51 -5.56
C GLY A 391 8.20 0.95 -4.11
N ALA A 392 9.00 0.23 -3.32
CA ALA A 392 9.37 0.58 -1.96
C ALA A 392 10.81 1.09 -1.84
N SER A 393 11.14 1.76 -0.75
CA SER A 393 12.51 2.23 -0.48
C SER A 393 12.96 2.03 0.96
N ALA A 394 14.26 1.78 1.13
CA ALA A 394 14.96 1.91 2.40
C ALA A 394 16.10 2.92 2.25
N HIS A 395 16.12 3.93 3.11
CA HIS A 395 17.18 4.95 3.17
C HIS A 395 18.01 4.76 4.44
N VAL A 396 19.33 4.71 4.30
CA VAL A 396 20.29 4.61 5.40
C VAL A 396 21.15 5.88 5.42
N ALA A 397 21.00 6.67 6.47
CA ALA A 397 21.76 7.90 6.67
C ALA A 397 23.16 7.64 7.24
N LEU A 398 23.95 8.72 7.41
CA LEU A 398 25.26 8.69 8.07
C LEU A 398 25.20 8.02 9.46
N ASP A 399 26.10 7.04 9.67
CA ASP A 399 26.18 6.16 10.84
C ASP A 399 24.91 5.35 11.15
N GLY A 400 23.96 5.28 10.21
CA GLY A 400 22.91 4.26 10.22
C GLY A 400 23.49 2.90 9.79
N THR A 401 23.00 1.82 10.38
CA THR A 401 23.46 0.45 10.05
C THR A 401 22.33 -0.40 9.49
N ILE A 402 22.58 -1.08 8.37
CA ILE A 402 21.69 -2.09 7.81
C ILE A 402 22.43 -3.42 7.57
N ALA A 403 21.79 -4.55 7.86
CA ALA A 403 22.40 -5.88 7.70
C ALA A 403 21.43 -6.92 7.14
N GLY A 404 21.85 -7.70 6.13
CA GLY A 404 20.98 -8.74 5.56
C GLY A 404 19.76 -8.14 4.87
N VAL A 405 19.95 -7.61 3.66
CA VAL A 405 18.88 -6.96 2.89
C VAL A 405 18.49 -7.85 1.73
N ASN A 406 17.19 -7.95 1.48
CA ASN A 406 16.61 -8.60 0.33
C ASN A 406 15.91 -7.55 -0.55
N VAL A 407 16.55 -7.15 -1.65
CA VAL A 407 16.05 -6.20 -2.64
C VAL A 407 15.25 -6.98 -3.70
N SER A 408 13.92 -6.88 -3.64
CA SER A 408 12.97 -7.57 -4.53
C SER A 408 12.30 -6.57 -5.49
N GLY A 409 13.13 -5.83 -6.22
CA GLY A 409 12.70 -4.79 -7.17
C GLY A 409 12.50 -3.38 -6.58
N GLY A 410 12.80 -3.20 -5.29
CA GLY A 410 12.79 -1.90 -4.61
C GLY A 410 14.14 -1.19 -4.62
N ILE A 411 14.24 -0.11 -3.83
CA ILE A 411 15.44 0.74 -3.75
C ILE A 411 16.08 0.65 -2.36
N LEU A 412 17.37 0.37 -2.31
CA LEU A 412 18.21 0.58 -1.13
C LEU A 412 19.13 1.78 -1.36
N ASP A 413 18.92 2.86 -0.62
CA ASP A 413 19.72 4.08 -0.66
C ASP A 413 20.67 4.12 0.54
N LEU A 414 21.98 4.16 0.27
CA LEU A 414 23.06 4.25 1.26
C LEU A 414 23.76 5.60 1.15
N SER A 415 23.48 6.50 2.11
CA SER A 415 24.17 7.79 2.25
C SER A 415 25.67 7.63 2.51
N ASP A 416 26.45 8.71 2.31
CA ASP A 416 27.86 8.72 2.70
C ASP A 416 28.02 8.46 4.21
N GLY A 417 28.86 7.48 4.54
CA GLY A 417 29.05 6.97 5.90
C GLY A 417 27.94 6.07 6.45
N ALA A 418 26.98 5.64 5.63
CA ALA A 418 26.09 4.52 5.98
C ALA A 418 26.87 3.21 6.10
N VAL A 419 26.46 2.34 7.03
CA VAL A 419 27.11 1.04 7.26
C VAL A 419 26.21 -0.09 6.79
N ALA A 420 26.55 -0.69 5.65
CA ALA A 420 25.93 -1.94 5.20
C ALA A 420 26.83 -3.14 5.51
N SER A 421 26.24 -4.20 6.08
CA SER A 421 26.94 -5.45 6.41
C SER A 421 26.11 -6.70 6.07
N GLY A 422 26.73 -7.88 6.18
CA GLY A 422 26.09 -9.13 5.79
C GLY A 422 25.91 -9.23 4.27
N THR A 423 24.75 -9.73 3.84
CA THR A 423 24.40 -9.89 2.42
C THR A 423 23.41 -8.82 1.98
N LEU A 424 23.64 -8.20 0.82
CA LEU A 424 22.66 -7.40 0.09
C LEU A 424 22.25 -8.22 -1.15
N ALA A 425 21.09 -8.86 -1.11
CA ALA A 425 20.65 -9.79 -2.15
C ALA A 425 19.64 -9.13 -3.09
N PHE A 426 19.91 -9.14 -4.39
CA PHE A 426 18.90 -8.98 -5.42
C PHE A 426 18.16 -10.32 -5.60
N SER A 427 16.90 -10.38 -5.16
CA SER A 427 16.09 -11.62 -5.27
C SER A 427 15.09 -11.61 -6.43
N ALA A 428 14.75 -10.43 -6.94
CA ALA A 428 13.93 -10.23 -8.12
C ALA A 428 14.55 -9.16 -9.02
N THR A 429 14.26 -9.21 -10.32
CA THR A 429 14.78 -8.24 -11.30
C THR A 429 14.19 -6.85 -11.06
N GLY A 430 14.99 -5.82 -11.27
CA GLY A 430 14.57 -4.42 -11.20
C GLY A 430 14.95 -3.73 -9.88
N GLY A 431 15.82 -4.34 -9.08
CA GLY A 431 16.30 -3.73 -7.84
C GLY A 431 17.34 -2.65 -8.11
N LEU A 432 17.40 -1.68 -7.21
CA LEU A 432 18.41 -0.61 -7.22
C LEU A 432 19.11 -0.52 -5.86
N ILE A 433 20.44 -0.45 -5.88
CA ILE A 433 21.26 -0.04 -4.73
C ILE A 433 21.98 1.26 -5.09
N GLU A 434 21.68 2.35 -4.38
CA GLU A 434 22.35 3.65 -4.51
C GLU A 434 23.41 3.79 -3.42
N ILE A 435 24.61 4.24 -3.79
CA ILE A 435 25.76 4.42 -2.88
C ILE A 435 26.31 5.83 -3.06
N HIS A 436 26.03 6.69 -2.08
CA HIS A 436 26.48 8.08 -2.07
C HIS A 436 27.89 8.27 -1.53
N GLY A 437 28.39 7.32 -0.74
CA GLY A 437 29.74 7.38 -0.19
C GLY A 437 30.82 7.02 -1.21
N THR A 438 32.02 7.57 -1.02
CA THR A 438 33.23 7.13 -1.76
C THR A 438 33.89 5.90 -1.13
N HIS A 439 33.43 5.46 0.04
CA HIS A 439 33.83 4.22 0.68
C HIS A 439 32.77 3.15 0.40
N MET A 440 33.14 2.15 -0.43
CA MET A 440 32.22 1.08 -0.80
C MET A 440 31.82 0.22 0.42
N PRO A 441 30.56 -0.26 0.47
CA PRO A 441 30.08 -1.07 1.59
C PRO A 441 30.86 -2.39 1.70
N SER A 442 31.08 -2.85 2.93
CA SER A 442 31.72 -4.14 3.20
C SER A 442 30.80 -5.35 2.97
N ALA A 443 29.51 -5.10 2.75
CA ALA A 443 28.51 -6.13 2.53
C ALA A 443 28.75 -6.88 1.21
N VAL A 444 28.40 -8.16 1.21
CA VAL A 444 28.45 -9.00 0.02
C VAL A 444 27.18 -8.78 -0.80
N ILE A 445 27.32 -8.34 -2.04
CA ILE A 445 26.20 -8.16 -2.96
C ILE A 445 25.94 -9.49 -3.69
N GLN A 446 24.74 -10.04 -3.53
CA GLN A 446 24.37 -11.34 -4.10
C GLN A 446 23.26 -11.18 -5.15
N GLY A 447 23.30 -12.01 -6.18
CA GLY A 447 22.22 -12.14 -7.17
C GLY A 447 22.19 -11.05 -8.24
N PHE A 448 23.17 -10.14 -8.26
CA PHE A 448 23.24 -9.02 -9.20
C PHE A 448 23.27 -9.51 -10.65
N LYS A 449 22.28 -9.14 -11.46
CA LYS A 449 22.07 -9.69 -12.82
C LYS A 449 21.39 -8.67 -13.73
N PRO A 450 21.34 -8.92 -15.06
CA PRO A 450 20.67 -8.02 -16.00
C PRO A 450 19.25 -7.62 -15.56
N GLY A 451 19.01 -6.32 -15.56
CA GLY A 451 17.78 -5.68 -15.07
C GLY A 451 17.87 -5.13 -13.64
N ASP A 452 18.95 -5.39 -12.90
CA ASP A 452 19.29 -4.71 -11.65
C ASP A 452 20.28 -3.56 -11.89
N LEU A 453 20.35 -2.63 -10.95
CA LEU A 453 21.23 -1.46 -11.02
C LEU A 453 21.98 -1.23 -9.68
N ILE A 454 23.27 -0.89 -9.79
CA ILE A 454 24.02 -0.28 -8.69
C ILE A 454 24.45 1.10 -9.17
N ASP A 455 24.07 2.15 -8.44
CA ASP A 455 24.42 3.53 -8.75
C ASP A 455 25.43 4.07 -7.72
N LEU A 456 26.60 4.49 -8.20
CA LEU A 456 27.62 5.19 -7.43
C LEU A 456 27.43 6.70 -7.60
N THR A 457 26.42 7.26 -6.95
CA THR A 457 25.89 8.61 -7.21
C THR A 457 26.92 9.74 -7.04
N SER A 458 27.96 9.53 -6.23
CA SER A 458 29.01 10.53 -5.96
C SER A 458 30.36 10.20 -6.58
N VAL A 459 30.44 9.14 -7.38
CA VAL A 459 31.65 8.75 -8.11
C VAL A 459 31.53 9.30 -9.54
N PRO A 460 32.31 10.33 -9.93
CA PRO A 460 32.15 10.97 -11.23
C PRO A 460 32.70 10.14 -12.38
N VAL A 461 31.92 10.08 -13.44
CA VAL A 461 32.29 9.52 -14.76
C VAL A 461 33.54 10.21 -15.30
N SER A 462 34.54 9.43 -15.69
CA SER A 462 35.84 9.92 -16.15
C SER A 462 36.23 9.37 -17.51
N SER A 463 37.09 10.09 -18.24
CA SER A 463 37.60 9.60 -19.53
C SER A 463 38.52 8.37 -19.45
N HIS A 464 38.71 7.78 -18.27
CA HIS A 464 39.58 6.63 -17.99
C HIS A 464 38.85 5.53 -17.20
N GLU A 465 37.57 5.35 -17.47
CA GLU A 465 36.74 4.27 -16.94
C GLU A 465 37.33 2.88 -17.17
N MET A 466 37.45 2.10 -16.10
CA MET A 466 37.66 0.65 -16.18
C MET A 466 36.78 -0.07 -15.17
N ILE A 467 36.16 -1.17 -15.61
CA ILE A 467 35.47 -2.11 -14.73
C ILE A 467 36.03 -3.51 -14.95
N ILE A 468 36.47 -4.15 -13.87
CA ILE A 468 37.16 -5.45 -13.92
C ILE A 468 36.58 -6.36 -12.84
N LEU A 469 36.05 -7.52 -13.25
CA LEU A 469 35.71 -8.59 -12.33
C LEU A 469 36.95 -9.42 -12.01
N LYS A 470 37.44 -9.34 -10.77
CA LYS A 470 38.59 -10.09 -10.27
C LYS A 470 38.21 -11.46 -9.71
N SER A 471 39.23 -12.30 -9.47
CA SER A 471 39.07 -13.57 -8.77
C SER A 471 38.36 -13.39 -7.42
N GLY A 472 37.43 -14.28 -7.10
CA GLY A 472 36.62 -14.14 -5.88
C GLY A 472 35.47 -13.14 -6.03
N ASN A 473 35.11 -12.77 -7.27
CA ASN A 473 33.99 -11.88 -7.61
C ASN A 473 34.10 -10.47 -6.98
N VAL A 474 35.32 -9.93 -6.88
CA VAL A 474 35.52 -8.52 -6.54
C VAL A 474 35.40 -7.69 -7.81
N LEU A 475 34.38 -6.82 -7.87
CA LEU A 475 34.17 -5.90 -8.97
C LEU A 475 34.97 -4.62 -8.69
N GLU A 476 36.07 -4.45 -9.40
CA GLU A 476 36.92 -3.26 -9.35
C GLU A 476 36.40 -2.24 -10.36
N VAL A 477 35.97 -1.08 -9.86
CA VAL A 477 35.59 0.09 -10.65
C VAL A 477 36.69 1.14 -10.51
N THR A 478 37.21 1.63 -11.63
CA THR A 478 38.22 2.69 -11.68
C THR A 478 37.61 3.89 -12.38
N GLU A 479 37.53 4.99 -11.64
CA GLU A 479 37.12 6.30 -12.15
C GLU A 479 38.23 7.31 -11.88
N GLY A 480 38.84 7.81 -12.96
CA GLY A 480 40.02 8.65 -12.91
C GLY A 480 41.25 7.90 -12.39
N GLN A 481 41.72 8.29 -11.20
CA GLN A 481 42.85 7.64 -10.50
C GLN A 481 42.40 6.88 -9.26
N THR A 482 41.09 6.89 -8.96
CA THR A 482 40.55 6.28 -7.74
C THR A 482 39.91 4.95 -8.08
N ARG A 483 40.05 4.00 -7.17
CA ARG A 483 39.55 2.64 -7.28
C ARG A 483 38.49 2.39 -6.22
N TYR A 484 37.39 1.79 -6.63
CA TYR A 484 36.28 1.37 -5.78
C TYR A 484 36.07 -0.14 -5.96
N ASP A 485 36.05 -0.89 -4.86
CA ASP A 485 35.86 -2.34 -4.89
C ASP A 485 34.49 -2.67 -4.29
N LEU A 486 33.65 -3.35 -5.06
CA LEU A 486 32.42 -3.97 -4.59
C LEU A 486 32.61 -5.49 -4.51
N GLN A 487 32.25 -6.08 -3.37
CA GLN A 487 32.32 -7.53 -3.21
C GLN A 487 31.01 -8.16 -3.68
N LEU A 488 30.99 -8.72 -4.89
CA LEU A 488 29.89 -9.57 -5.33
C LEU A 488 30.01 -10.97 -4.70
N SER A 489 28.92 -11.72 -4.59
CA SER A 489 28.94 -13.01 -3.91
C SER A 489 29.89 -13.99 -4.59
N PRO A 490 30.82 -14.65 -3.87
CA PRO A 490 31.68 -15.68 -4.42
C PRO A 490 30.93 -16.91 -4.97
N THR A 491 29.65 -17.06 -4.65
CA THR A 491 28.79 -18.14 -5.14
C THR A 491 28.10 -17.82 -6.46
N ASP A 492 28.07 -16.55 -6.87
CA ASP A 492 27.37 -16.14 -8.08
C ASP A 492 28.23 -16.44 -9.33
N ASN A 493 27.54 -16.74 -10.43
CA ASN A 493 28.18 -17.13 -11.68
C ASN A 493 28.04 -16.02 -12.73
N PHE A 494 29.14 -15.30 -12.97
CA PHE A 494 29.22 -14.20 -13.94
C PHE A 494 29.87 -14.61 -15.28
N LYS A 495 29.96 -15.91 -15.60
CA LYS A 495 30.66 -16.37 -16.82
C LYS A 495 30.11 -15.78 -18.12
N ASP A 496 28.81 -15.46 -18.15
CA ASP A 496 28.07 -14.93 -19.30
C ASP A 496 27.56 -13.51 -19.01
N VAL A 497 28.20 -12.78 -18.09
CA VAL A 497 27.83 -11.41 -17.71
C VAL A 497 29.05 -10.51 -17.84
N SER A 498 28.87 -9.38 -18.50
CA SER A 498 29.81 -8.25 -18.44
C SER A 498 29.16 -7.11 -17.67
N PHE A 499 29.99 -6.18 -17.17
CA PHE A 499 29.50 -4.99 -16.50
C PHE A 499 29.84 -3.78 -17.35
N GLN A 500 28.89 -2.85 -17.45
CA GLN A 500 29.05 -1.57 -18.13
C GLN A 500 29.02 -0.46 -17.08
N LEU A 501 29.83 0.57 -17.32
CA LEU A 501 29.73 1.84 -16.62
C LEU A 501 28.99 2.81 -17.53
N THR A 502 28.03 3.53 -16.99
CA THR A 502 27.33 4.62 -17.69
C THR A 502 27.18 5.83 -16.77
N SER A 503 27.03 7.00 -17.38
CA SER A 503 26.64 8.20 -16.66
C SER A 503 25.20 8.07 -16.16
N ASP A 504 25.00 8.30 -14.86
CA ASP A 504 23.68 8.37 -14.21
C ASP A 504 22.85 9.62 -14.62
N GLY A 505 23.47 10.54 -15.36
CA GLY A 505 22.89 11.82 -15.80
C GLY A 505 22.92 12.93 -14.74
N HIS A 506 23.41 12.64 -13.54
CA HIS A 506 23.46 13.52 -12.37
C HIS A 506 24.89 13.76 -11.84
N GLY A 507 25.88 13.11 -12.45
CA GLY A 507 27.30 13.28 -12.16
C GLY A 507 27.92 12.11 -11.39
N GLY A 508 27.18 11.02 -11.19
CA GLY A 508 27.60 9.73 -10.67
C GLY A 508 27.74 8.65 -11.76
N THR A 509 27.96 7.42 -11.35
CA THR A 509 28.27 6.29 -12.24
C THR A 509 27.36 5.10 -11.98
N ASP A 510 26.59 4.72 -13.00
CA ASP A 510 25.78 3.50 -13.02
C ASP A 510 26.64 2.28 -13.37
N ILE A 511 26.43 1.18 -12.64
CA ILE A 511 26.99 -0.13 -12.94
C ILE A 511 25.85 -1.03 -13.41
N ILE A 512 25.91 -1.44 -14.68
CA ILE A 512 24.86 -2.24 -15.30
C ILE A 512 25.43 -3.61 -15.68
N PRO A 513 24.87 -4.71 -15.13
CA PRO A 513 25.17 -6.05 -15.59
C PRO A 513 24.45 -6.26 -16.92
N VAL A 514 25.21 -6.61 -17.95
CA VAL A 514 24.66 -6.98 -19.26
C VAL A 514 25.04 -8.41 -19.55
N THR A 515 24.08 -9.18 -20.08
CA THR A 515 24.40 -10.51 -20.59
C THR A 515 25.48 -10.34 -21.64
N LEU A 516 26.57 -11.09 -21.52
CA LEU A 516 27.47 -11.33 -22.64
C LEU A 516 26.61 -11.98 -23.71
N GLN A 517 26.09 -11.19 -24.65
CA GLN A 517 25.75 -11.75 -25.94
C GLN A 517 27.05 -12.40 -26.43
N HIS A 518 27.01 -13.68 -26.73
CA HIS A 518 28.07 -14.35 -27.47
C HIS A 518 28.19 -13.70 -28.87
N GLY A 519 28.75 -12.49 -28.93
CA GLY A 519 29.54 -12.04 -30.06
C GLY A 519 30.97 -12.56 -29.85
N PRO A 520 31.65 -13.08 -30.88
CA PRO A 520 33.03 -13.50 -30.75
C PRO A 520 33.92 -12.29 -30.40
N PRO A 521 35.10 -12.55 -29.81
CA PRO A 521 36.07 -11.52 -29.47
C PRO A 521 36.45 -10.69 -30.70
N ALA A 522 36.84 -9.44 -30.46
CA ALA A 522 37.50 -8.59 -31.44
C ALA A 522 38.77 -9.28 -31.98
N SER A 523 38.66 -10.12 -33.01
CA SER A 523 39.74 -10.58 -33.90
C SER A 523 39.38 -11.67 -34.94
N SER A 524 38.16 -12.22 -35.00
CA SER A 524 37.82 -13.22 -36.04
C SER A 524 36.91 -12.65 -37.13
N ALA A 525 37.27 -12.88 -38.40
CA ALA A 525 36.61 -12.39 -39.61
C ALA A 525 35.07 -12.47 -39.57
N HIS A 526 34.39 -11.38 -39.93
CA HIS A 526 32.95 -11.34 -40.15
C HIS A 526 32.50 -12.47 -41.10
N ILE A 527 31.39 -13.14 -40.78
CA ILE A 527 30.79 -14.11 -41.71
C ILE A 527 30.11 -13.29 -42.81
N LEU A 528 30.67 -13.37 -44.02
CA LEU A 528 30.18 -12.62 -45.17
C LEU A 528 28.91 -13.29 -45.74
N GLY A 529 27.84 -12.52 -45.89
CA GLY A 529 26.60 -12.92 -46.55
C GLY A 529 26.07 -11.83 -47.45
N LEU A 530 24.94 -12.09 -48.08
CA LEU A 530 24.29 -11.14 -48.97
C LEU A 530 22.77 -11.29 -48.90
N ASP A 531 22.05 -10.21 -49.21
CA ASP A 531 20.62 -10.22 -49.49
C ASP A 531 20.34 -9.81 -50.94
N THR A 532 19.34 -10.44 -51.56
CA THR A 532 18.93 -10.10 -52.92
C THR A 532 17.48 -10.49 -53.19
N ASN A 533 16.81 -9.72 -54.04
CA ASN A 533 15.48 -10.00 -54.56
C ASN A 533 15.51 -10.67 -55.95
N GLN A 534 16.67 -11.16 -56.40
CA GLN A 534 16.79 -11.85 -57.68
C GLN A 534 16.59 -13.37 -57.53
N ASP A 535 16.18 -14.01 -58.62
CA ASP A 535 16.14 -15.47 -58.67
C ASP A 535 17.56 -16.02 -58.82
N ILE A 536 17.90 -17.06 -58.06
CA ILE A 536 19.25 -17.63 -58.00
C ILE A 536 19.18 -19.12 -58.35
N ASN A 537 19.82 -19.46 -59.46
CA ASN A 537 20.02 -20.86 -59.85
C ASN A 537 21.25 -21.47 -59.15
N LEU A 538 21.47 -22.78 -59.32
CA LEU A 538 22.60 -23.49 -58.68
C LEU A 538 23.98 -22.97 -59.11
N GLU A 539 24.17 -22.59 -60.38
CA GLU A 539 25.46 -22.07 -60.88
C GLU A 539 25.80 -20.75 -60.19
N GLN A 540 24.83 -19.86 -60.06
CA GLN A 540 24.95 -18.60 -59.34
C GLN A 540 25.15 -18.81 -57.83
N ALA A 541 24.46 -19.77 -57.20
CA ALA A 541 24.68 -20.12 -55.79
C ALA A 541 26.11 -20.64 -55.55
N LEU A 542 26.64 -21.47 -56.45
CA LEU A 542 28.04 -21.92 -56.40
C LEU A 542 29.02 -20.76 -56.62
N ALA A 543 28.72 -19.82 -57.50
CA ALA A 543 29.53 -18.62 -57.72
C ALA A 543 29.56 -17.72 -56.48
N ILE A 544 28.42 -17.53 -55.80
CA ILE A 544 28.32 -16.81 -54.53
C ILE A 544 29.18 -17.48 -53.46
N LYS A 545 29.08 -18.81 -53.31
CA LYS A 545 29.93 -19.57 -52.38
C LYS A 545 31.42 -19.43 -52.71
N ALA A 546 31.79 -19.53 -53.99
CA ALA A 546 33.17 -19.39 -54.45
C ALA A 546 33.74 -17.99 -54.23
N ALA A 547 32.89 -16.96 -54.22
CA ALA A 547 33.24 -15.58 -53.90
C ALA A 547 33.44 -15.34 -52.38
N GLY A 548 33.26 -16.35 -51.53
CA GLY A 548 33.56 -16.31 -50.10
C GLY A 548 32.34 -16.08 -49.20
N TYR A 549 31.15 -15.93 -49.76
CA TYR A 549 29.90 -15.77 -49.02
C TYR A 549 29.49 -17.09 -48.37
N GLN A 550 28.94 -17.01 -47.16
CA GLN A 550 28.57 -18.17 -46.34
C GLN A 550 27.07 -18.34 -46.20
N PHE A 551 26.31 -17.25 -46.33
CA PHE A 551 24.85 -17.27 -46.26
C PHE A 551 24.23 -16.34 -47.29
N VAL A 552 22.96 -16.60 -47.59
CA VAL A 552 22.09 -15.74 -48.40
C VAL A 552 20.81 -15.43 -47.61
N SER A 553 20.48 -14.15 -47.55
CA SER A 553 19.24 -13.64 -46.99
C SER A 553 18.22 -13.53 -48.12
N GLN A 554 17.02 -14.08 -47.92
CA GLN A 554 16.00 -14.17 -48.96
C GLN A 554 14.61 -13.84 -48.42
N TYR A 555 13.90 -13.01 -49.19
CA TYR A 555 12.52 -12.67 -48.90
C TYR A 555 11.62 -13.91 -48.97
N ILE A 556 10.70 -14.03 -48.02
CA ILE A 556 9.56 -14.94 -48.10
C ILE A 556 8.27 -14.14 -48.31
N GLY A 557 7.31 -14.72 -49.02
CA GLY A 557 6.04 -14.06 -49.33
C GLY A 557 6.00 -13.51 -50.75
N ASP A 558 5.38 -12.35 -50.93
CA ASP A 558 4.95 -11.92 -52.27
C ASP A 558 6.06 -11.22 -53.08
N HIS A 559 7.29 -11.07 -52.57
CA HIS A 559 8.36 -10.35 -53.24
C HIS A 559 8.79 -10.97 -54.58
N THR A 560 9.21 -10.12 -55.52
CA THR A 560 9.87 -10.59 -56.74
C THR A 560 11.13 -11.34 -56.31
N GLY A 561 11.31 -12.57 -56.81
CA GLY A 561 12.45 -13.42 -56.45
C GLY A 561 12.39 -14.05 -55.04
N ALA A 562 11.23 -14.09 -54.40
CA ALA A 562 11.06 -14.76 -53.10
C ALA A 562 11.60 -16.20 -53.07
N LEU A 563 11.97 -16.66 -51.87
CA LEU A 563 12.51 -17.99 -51.63
C LEU A 563 11.51 -19.08 -52.03
N THR A 564 11.99 -20.08 -52.76
CA THR A 564 11.23 -21.28 -53.13
C THR A 564 11.98 -22.52 -52.70
N THR A 565 11.31 -23.66 -52.61
CA THR A 565 11.95 -24.95 -52.29
C THR A 565 13.06 -25.32 -53.29
N ALA A 566 12.94 -24.91 -54.56
CA ALA A 566 14.00 -25.09 -55.55
C ALA A 566 15.25 -24.23 -55.24
N LYS A 567 15.05 -22.98 -54.79
CA LYS A 567 16.16 -22.10 -54.36
C LYS A 567 16.81 -22.60 -53.08
N VAL A 568 16.02 -23.08 -52.11
CA VAL A 568 16.53 -23.75 -50.89
C VAL A 568 17.48 -24.89 -51.29
N ALA A 569 17.03 -25.78 -52.18
CA ALA A 569 17.86 -26.87 -52.68
C ALA A 569 19.14 -26.39 -53.39
N ASN A 570 19.07 -25.31 -54.16
CA ASN A 570 20.25 -24.72 -54.81
C ASN A 570 21.26 -24.19 -53.78
N PHE A 571 20.81 -23.47 -52.75
CA PHE A 571 21.67 -22.90 -51.71
C PHE A 571 22.30 -23.98 -50.85
N GLU A 572 21.52 -24.98 -50.43
CA GLU A 572 22.04 -26.11 -49.66
C GLU A 572 23.06 -26.92 -50.47
N ALA A 573 22.78 -27.17 -51.76
CA ALA A 573 23.72 -27.86 -52.65
C ALA A 573 25.03 -27.07 -52.86
N ALA A 574 24.96 -25.74 -52.83
CA ALA A 574 26.14 -24.87 -52.85
C ALA A 574 26.85 -24.76 -51.48
N GLY A 575 26.25 -25.28 -50.40
CA GLY A 575 26.77 -25.16 -49.04
C GLY A 575 26.63 -23.76 -48.45
N LEU A 576 25.62 -23.01 -48.87
CA LEU A 576 25.24 -21.72 -48.30
C LEU A 576 24.16 -21.92 -47.23
N GLN A 577 24.28 -21.17 -46.12
CA GLN A 577 23.19 -21.04 -45.16
C GLN A 577 22.13 -20.07 -45.69
N ILE A 578 20.93 -20.14 -45.14
CA ILE A 578 19.78 -19.36 -45.56
C ILE A 578 19.30 -18.53 -44.37
N VAL A 579 19.06 -17.24 -44.58
CA VAL A 579 18.35 -16.36 -43.64
C VAL A 579 17.03 -15.95 -44.30
N THR A 580 15.92 -16.08 -43.57
CA THR A 580 14.61 -15.69 -44.08
C THR A 580 14.21 -14.33 -43.55
N ILE A 581 13.80 -13.44 -44.45
CA ILE A 581 13.21 -12.15 -44.14
C ILE A 581 11.78 -12.08 -44.67
N TYR A 582 10.85 -11.67 -43.83
CA TYR A 582 9.48 -11.34 -44.21
C TYR A 582 9.33 -9.83 -44.17
N GLU A 583 8.86 -9.26 -45.27
CA GLU A 583 8.49 -7.86 -45.35
C GLU A 583 7.16 -7.78 -46.11
N ASN A 584 6.17 -7.10 -45.56
CA ASN A 584 4.90 -6.94 -46.26
C ASN A 584 5.08 -5.90 -47.38
N LYS A 585 4.60 -6.18 -48.60
CA LYS A 585 4.64 -5.22 -49.72
C LYS A 585 3.96 -3.88 -49.43
N ASN A 586 3.03 -3.85 -48.48
CA ASN A 586 2.38 -2.62 -48.05
C ASN A 586 3.27 -1.78 -47.10
N MET A 587 4.33 -2.38 -46.56
CA MET A 587 5.39 -1.70 -45.78
C MET A 587 6.57 -1.28 -46.67
N ALA A 588 6.79 -1.95 -47.81
CA ALA A 588 7.92 -1.73 -48.69
C ALA A 588 7.93 -0.35 -49.38
N ASP A 589 9.13 0.25 -49.38
CA ASP A 589 9.43 1.60 -49.83
C ASP A 589 9.05 1.89 -51.31
N THR A 590 8.49 3.07 -51.55
CA THR A 590 8.71 3.77 -52.83
C THR A 590 9.06 5.23 -52.51
N ASP A 591 10.37 5.48 -52.42
CA ASP A 591 11.12 6.66 -51.97
C ASP A 591 10.79 8.03 -52.62
N SER A 592 9.68 8.14 -53.34
CA SER A 592 9.28 9.34 -54.08
C SER A 592 7.94 9.96 -53.64
N ASN A 593 7.22 9.38 -52.65
CA ASN A 593 5.88 9.84 -52.30
C ASN A 593 5.62 9.99 -50.79
N THR A 594 5.80 11.21 -50.27
CA THR A 594 5.54 11.59 -48.86
C THR A 594 4.16 11.16 -48.35
N LEU A 595 3.12 11.19 -49.20
CA LEU A 595 1.76 10.76 -48.81
C LEU A 595 1.63 9.26 -48.57
N LYS A 596 2.50 8.42 -49.17
CA LYS A 596 2.52 6.98 -48.88
C LYS A 596 3.25 6.70 -47.58
N TYR A 597 4.34 7.42 -47.31
CA TYR A 597 5.17 7.25 -46.11
C TYR A 597 4.39 7.53 -44.81
N THR A 598 3.65 8.64 -44.75
CA THR A 598 2.74 8.95 -43.63
C THR A 598 1.62 7.91 -43.47
N LYS A 599 1.06 7.42 -44.58
CA LYS A 599 -0.04 6.45 -44.53
C LYS A 599 0.35 5.10 -43.94
N ILE A 600 1.60 4.66 -44.10
CA ILE A 600 2.06 3.39 -43.50
C ILE A 600 2.01 3.48 -41.98
N TRP A 601 2.47 4.59 -41.40
CA TRP A 601 2.39 4.81 -39.95
C TRP A 601 0.95 4.95 -39.45
N GLU A 602 0.11 5.71 -40.17
CA GLU A 602 -1.27 5.98 -39.76
C GLU A 602 -2.21 4.77 -39.92
N SER A 603 -1.89 3.82 -40.81
CA SER A 603 -2.76 2.69 -41.13
C SER A 603 -2.19 1.32 -40.78
N TYR A 604 -0.88 1.11 -40.90
CA TYR A 604 -0.26 -0.19 -40.70
C TYR A 604 0.34 -0.35 -39.30
N PHE A 605 1.06 0.68 -38.83
CA PHE A 605 1.62 0.76 -37.47
C PHE A 605 0.76 1.63 -36.54
N SER A 606 -0.53 1.73 -36.81
CA SER A 606 -1.44 2.58 -36.05
C SER A 606 -1.72 2.00 -34.66
N THR A 607 -1.54 2.81 -33.62
CA THR A 607 -1.89 2.47 -32.23
C THR A 607 -3.36 2.74 -31.91
N ASN A 608 -4.17 3.12 -32.90
CA ASN A 608 -5.61 3.23 -32.74
C ASN A 608 -6.23 1.86 -32.46
N ALA A 609 -7.22 1.84 -31.57
CA ALA A 609 -7.95 0.62 -31.22
C ALA A 609 -8.70 0.05 -32.44
N ALA A 610 -8.47 -1.23 -32.72
CA ALA A 610 -9.25 -2.08 -33.59
C ALA A 610 -10.54 -2.53 -32.90
N ALA A 611 -11.43 -3.20 -33.64
CA ALA A 611 -12.78 -3.54 -33.17
C ALA A 611 -12.81 -4.59 -32.04
N ASP A 612 -11.69 -5.26 -31.77
CA ASP A 612 -11.51 -6.33 -30.77
C ASP A 612 -10.73 -5.88 -29.52
N GLY A 613 -10.33 -4.61 -29.44
CA GLY A 613 -9.61 -4.03 -28.30
C GLY A 613 -8.09 -4.06 -28.43
N HIS A 614 -7.54 -4.69 -29.47
CA HIS A 614 -6.12 -4.59 -29.83
C HIS A 614 -5.84 -3.34 -30.67
N THR A 615 -4.57 -2.97 -30.86
CA THR A 615 -4.21 -1.92 -31.83
C THR A 615 -4.15 -2.49 -33.25
N ILE A 616 -4.34 -1.64 -34.27
CA ILE A 616 -4.20 -2.08 -35.66
C ILE A 616 -2.78 -2.63 -35.93
N ALA A 617 -1.76 -2.02 -35.32
CA ALA A 617 -0.38 -2.51 -35.39
C ALA A 617 -0.24 -3.94 -34.85
N TYR A 618 -0.79 -4.21 -33.67
CA TYR A 618 -0.79 -5.54 -33.05
C TYR A 618 -1.47 -6.59 -33.93
N ASP A 619 -2.65 -6.26 -34.48
CA ASP A 619 -3.37 -7.15 -35.40
C ASP A 619 -2.60 -7.46 -36.68
N ASN A 620 -1.88 -6.47 -37.21
CA ASN A 620 -1.03 -6.66 -38.38
C ASN A 620 0.18 -7.55 -38.03
N GLY A 621 0.76 -7.39 -36.84
CA GLY A 621 1.81 -8.27 -36.32
C GLY A 621 1.37 -9.73 -36.24
N LEU A 622 0.18 -9.99 -35.70
CA LEU A 622 -0.42 -11.33 -35.67
C LEU A 622 -0.59 -11.93 -37.08
N LYS A 623 -1.13 -11.14 -38.02
CA LYS A 623 -1.39 -11.59 -39.40
C LYS A 623 -0.09 -11.90 -40.15
N ASP A 624 0.89 -11.02 -40.03
CA ASP A 624 2.18 -11.18 -40.69
C ASP A 624 2.98 -12.33 -40.09
N ALA A 625 2.96 -12.51 -38.78
CA ALA A 625 3.57 -13.68 -38.14
C ALA A 625 2.93 -14.99 -38.62
N ALA A 626 1.60 -15.05 -38.68
CA ALA A 626 0.90 -16.25 -39.16
C ALA A 626 1.30 -16.58 -40.60
N ARG A 627 1.37 -15.56 -41.46
CA ARG A 627 1.77 -15.74 -42.86
C ARG A 627 3.23 -16.13 -42.99
N ALA A 628 4.13 -15.46 -42.29
CA ALA A 628 5.56 -15.70 -42.35
C ALA A 628 5.94 -17.10 -41.84
N PHE A 629 5.33 -17.55 -40.73
CA PHE A 629 5.58 -18.87 -40.16
C PHE A 629 5.01 -20.00 -41.03
N GLU A 630 3.84 -19.79 -41.65
CA GLU A 630 3.30 -20.72 -42.65
C GLU A 630 4.25 -20.87 -43.85
N LEU A 631 4.75 -19.74 -44.39
CA LEU A 631 5.69 -19.73 -45.51
C LEU A 631 7.01 -20.43 -45.15
N ALA A 632 7.59 -20.11 -43.99
CA ALA A 632 8.79 -20.75 -43.48
C ALA A 632 8.59 -22.28 -43.35
N HIS A 633 7.46 -22.70 -42.78
CA HIS A 633 7.13 -24.12 -42.63
C HIS A 633 7.04 -24.83 -43.99
N ASN A 634 6.36 -24.22 -44.97
CA ASN A 634 6.22 -24.77 -46.32
C ASN A 634 7.54 -24.85 -47.10
N LEU A 635 8.53 -24.02 -46.74
CA LEU A 635 9.88 -24.08 -47.29
C LEU A 635 10.76 -25.17 -46.65
N GLY A 636 10.26 -25.81 -45.58
CA GLY A 636 11.01 -26.80 -44.81
C GLY A 636 11.96 -26.16 -43.78
N GLN A 637 11.72 -24.90 -43.41
CA GLN A 637 12.54 -24.20 -42.42
C GLN A 637 12.48 -24.89 -41.05
N PRO A 638 13.62 -25.25 -40.44
CA PRO A 638 13.65 -25.84 -39.11
C PRO A 638 13.13 -24.87 -38.06
N ALA A 639 12.29 -25.37 -37.15
CA ALA A 639 11.96 -24.67 -35.92
C ALA A 639 13.24 -24.32 -35.13
N GLY A 640 13.22 -23.18 -34.46
CA GLY A 640 14.37 -22.58 -33.77
C GLY A 640 15.26 -21.69 -34.65
N SER A 641 15.19 -21.81 -35.99
CA SER A 641 15.81 -20.80 -36.88
C SER A 641 14.98 -19.51 -36.90
N ALA A 642 15.56 -18.41 -37.39
CA ALA A 642 14.92 -17.10 -37.31
C ALA A 642 14.14 -16.72 -38.56
N VAL A 643 13.01 -16.04 -38.36
CA VAL A 643 12.35 -15.23 -39.37
C VAL A 643 12.54 -13.78 -38.99
N TYR A 644 13.25 -13.02 -39.83
CA TYR A 644 13.43 -11.58 -39.65
C TYR A 644 12.22 -10.83 -40.20
N PHE A 645 11.62 -9.96 -39.40
CA PHE A 645 10.55 -9.07 -39.85
C PHE A 645 11.14 -7.72 -40.23
N GLY A 646 10.96 -7.35 -41.51
CA GLY A 646 11.51 -6.15 -42.10
C GLY A 646 10.71 -4.90 -41.77
N ILE A 647 11.34 -3.98 -41.02
CA ILE A 647 10.89 -2.60 -40.84
C ILE A 647 11.82 -1.71 -41.69
N ASP A 648 11.58 -1.67 -42.99
CA ASP A 648 12.36 -0.86 -43.95
C ASP A 648 11.93 0.62 -43.94
N LEU A 649 11.82 1.20 -42.73
CA LEU A 649 11.36 2.57 -42.50
C LEU A 649 12.23 3.21 -41.41
N ASP A 650 12.48 4.51 -41.56
CA ASP A 650 13.17 5.34 -40.58
C ASP A 650 12.15 5.93 -39.60
N PRO A 651 12.11 5.51 -38.32
CA PRO A 651 11.14 6.02 -37.36
C PRO A 651 11.35 7.50 -37.05
N GLY A 652 12.57 8.04 -37.24
CA GLY A 652 12.88 9.47 -37.05
C GLY A 652 12.68 10.34 -38.29
N SER A 653 12.22 9.76 -39.40
CA SER A 653 12.08 10.50 -40.66
C SER A 653 11.04 11.61 -40.55
N ALA A 654 11.44 12.85 -40.81
CA ALA A 654 10.54 14.00 -40.86
C ALA A 654 9.44 13.89 -41.95
N LYS A 655 9.56 12.93 -42.88
CA LYS A 655 8.53 12.63 -43.89
C LYS A 655 7.35 11.83 -43.32
N SER A 656 7.46 11.28 -42.10
CA SER A 656 6.44 10.44 -41.45
C SER A 656 5.18 11.22 -41.11
N GLY A 657 5.29 12.50 -40.75
CA GLY A 657 4.17 13.30 -40.23
C GLY A 657 3.75 12.94 -38.79
N ILE A 658 4.46 12.01 -38.14
CA ILE A 658 4.27 11.62 -36.73
C ILE A 658 5.62 11.73 -35.98
N SER A 659 5.58 11.76 -34.65
CA SER A 659 6.83 11.76 -33.89
C SER A 659 7.51 10.39 -33.91
N GLU A 660 8.82 10.38 -33.71
CA GLU A 660 9.61 9.15 -33.60
C GLU A 660 9.09 8.23 -32.48
N ALA A 661 8.73 8.80 -31.32
CA ALA A 661 8.14 8.05 -30.22
C ALA A 661 6.82 7.37 -30.62
N GLN A 662 5.99 8.02 -31.44
CA GLN A 662 4.76 7.43 -31.96
C GLN A 662 5.05 6.29 -32.94
N ALA A 663 6.04 6.47 -33.82
CA ALA A 663 6.47 5.42 -34.75
C ALA A 663 6.98 4.18 -34.00
N LEU A 664 7.86 4.40 -33.01
CA LEU A 664 8.43 3.34 -32.18
C LEU A 664 7.37 2.60 -31.36
N ALA A 665 6.37 3.30 -30.80
CA ALA A 665 5.25 2.65 -30.11
C ALA A 665 4.38 1.79 -31.04
N GLY A 666 4.17 2.23 -32.29
CA GLY A 666 3.48 1.43 -33.30
C GLY A 666 4.26 0.17 -33.69
N ILE A 667 5.58 0.28 -33.85
CA ILE A 667 6.46 -0.86 -34.17
C ILE A 667 6.50 -1.86 -33.00
N GLU A 668 6.61 -1.38 -31.76
CA GLU A 668 6.55 -2.22 -30.55
C GLU A 668 5.27 -3.05 -30.52
N GLN A 669 4.10 -2.41 -30.66
CA GLN A 669 2.80 -3.08 -30.67
C GLN A 669 2.69 -4.12 -31.80
N TYR A 670 3.28 -3.85 -32.97
CA TYR A 670 3.38 -4.83 -34.05
C TYR A 670 4.22 -6.05 -33.65
N PHE A 671 5.35 -5.86 -32.99
CA PHE A 671 6.19 -6.96 -32.49
C PHE A 671 5.57 -7.70 -31.30
N GLU A 672 4.80 -7.03 -30.44
CA GLU A 672 3.99 -7.67 -29.41
C GLU A 672 3.00 -8.66 -30.05
N GLY A 673 2.35 -8.28 -31.16
CA GLY A 673 1.48 -9.18 -31.93
C GLY A 673 2.23 -10.40 -32.47
N ILE A 674 3.43 -10.22 -33.02
CA ILE A 674 4.28 -11.32 -33.49
C ILE A 674 4.64 -12.27 -32.33
N ALA A 675 5.11 -11.70 -31.22
CA ALA A 675 5.51 -12.44 -30.03
C ALA A 675 4.31 -13.21 -29.43
N ALA A 676 3.13 -12.59 -29.39
CA ALA A 676 1.90 -13.21 -28.93
C ALA A 676 1.55 -14.46 -29.75
N LEU A 677 1.59 -14.40 -31.09
CA LEU A 677 1.36 -15.60 -31.90
C LEU A 677 2.43 -16.66 -31.66
N SER A 678 3.71 -16.29 -31.67
CA SER A 678 4.81 -17.22 -31.45
C SER A 678 4.68 -17.96 -30.11
N SER A 679 4.22 -17.26 -29.06
CA SER A 679 4.01 -17.82 -27.73
C SER A 679 2.91 -18.91 -27.69
N THR A 680 1.97 -18.87 -28.64
CA THR A 680 0.86 -19.85 -28.72
C THR A 680 1.28 -21.19 -29.36
N LEU A 681 2.38 -21.20 -30.12
CA LEU A 681 2.90 -22.40 -30.80
C LEU A 681 3.65 -23.32 -29.82
N ALA A 682 3.72 -24.61 -30.10
CA ALA A 682 4.56 -25.52 -29.31
C ALA A 682 6.05 -25.20 -29.53
N PRO A 683 6.95 -25.39 -28.54
CA PRO A 683 8.38 -25.06 -28.72
C PRO A 683 9.06 -25.70 -29.95
N ALA A 684 8.61 -26.89 -30.36
CA ALA A 684 9.12 -27.59 -31.54
C ALA A 684 8.61 -27.02 -32.89
N GLU A 685 7.71 -26.04 -32.85
CA GLU A 685 7.08 -25.39 -34.01
C GLU A 685 7.42 -23.90 -34.10
N ARG A 686 8.13 -23.35 -33.09
CA ARG A 686 8.46 -21.92 -33.00
C ARG A 686 9.66 -21.57 -33.86
N TYR A 687 9.57 -20.44 -34.55
CA TYR A 687 10.73 -19.75 -35.11
C TYR A 687 11.20 -18.66 -34.14
N ALA A 688 12.49 -18.39 -34.12
CA ALA A 688 13.01 -17.20 -33.45
C ALA A 688 12.58 -15.94 -34.20
N ILE A 689 12.33 -14.86 -33.47
CA ILE A 689 11.91 -13.58 -34.02
C ILE A 689 13.16 -12.75 -34.26
N GLY A 690 13.39 -12.36 -35.51
CA GLY A 690 14.37 -11.36 -35.89
C GLY A 690 13.71 -10.04 -36.24
N VAL A 691 14.39 -8.91 -36.00
CA VAL A 691 13.97 -7.59 -36.46
C VAL A 691 15.01 -7.01 -37.41
N TYR A 692 14.58 -6.52 -38.57
CA TYR A 692 15.40 -5.72 -39.48
C TYR A 692 14.93 -4.26 -39.45
N GLY A 693 15.84 -3.30 -39.31
CA GLY A 693 15.48 -1.87 -39.34
C GLY A 693 16.53 -0.90 -38.81
N ALA A 694 16.09 0.33 -38.48
CA ALA A 694 16.92 1.41 -37.92
C ALA A 694 17.40 1.12 -36.50
N GLY A 695 18.49 1.76 -36.05
CA GLY A 695 19.05 1.54 -34.70
C GLY A 695 18.06 1.71 -33.55
N ASP A 696 17.21 2.75 -33.59
CA ASP A 696 16.19 2.95 -32.54
C ASP A 696 15.05 1.93 -32.61
N THR A 697 14.75 1.40 -33.80
CA THR A 697 13.84 0.25 -33.94
C THR A 697 14.43 -0.99 -33.26
N LEU A 698 15.71 -1.29 -33.53
CA LEU A 698 16.39 -2.43 -32.91
C LEU A 698 16.43 -2.28 -31.38
N SER A 699 16.75 -1.09 -30.88
CA SER A 699 16.77 -0.76 -29.45
C SER A 699 15.41 -0.96 -28.80
N ARG A 700 14.35 -0.39 -29.40
CA ARG A 700 12.98 -0.48 -28.87
C ARG A 700 12.48 -1.92 -28.75
N ILE A 701 12.78 -2.76 -29.73
CA ILE A 701 12.28 -4.15 -29.79
C ILE A 701 13.11 -5.09 -28.91
N THR A 702 14.39 -4.82 -28.72
CA THR A 702 15.25 -5.63 -27.84
C THR A 702 15.27 -5.16 -26.40
N SER A 703 14.75 -3.96 -26.11
CA SER A 703 14.63 -3.41 -24.76
C SER A 703 13.40 -2.48 -24.64
N PRO A 704 12.17 -3.01 -24.75
CA PRO A 704 10.97 -2.22 -24.55
C PRO A 704 10.85 -1.73 -23.08
N PRO A 705 10.41 -0.49 -22.80
CA PRO A 705 10.19 0.04 -21.46
C PRO A 705 9.16 -0.79 -20.71
N GLY A 706 9.62 -1.47 -19.65
CA GLY A 706 8.74 -2.22 -18.75
C GLY A 706 8.36 -3.63 -19.20
N GLU A 707 8.92 -4.13 -20.32
CA GLU A 707 8.60 -5.45 -20.88
C GLU A 707 9.86 -6.29 -21.23
N GLU A 708 9.67 -7.57 -21.56
CA GLU A 708 10.75 -8.45 -22.04
C GLU A 708 11.09 -8.18 -23.52
N ALA A 709 12.29 -8.57 -23.97
CA ALA A 709 12.70 -8.41 -25.36
C ALA A 709 11.78 -9.17 -26.34
N LEU A 710 11.27 -8.47 -27.36
CA LEU A 710 10.31 -9.02 -28.33
C LEU A 710 10.97 -9.73 -29.53
N ALA A 711 12.27 -9.52 -29.75
CA ALA A 711 13.06 -10.21 -30.77
C ALA A 711 14.40 -10.73 -30.21
N GLN A 712 14.86 -11.87 -30.71
CA GLN A 712 16.12 -12.51 -30.31
C GLN A 712 17.29 -12.16 -31.25
N TYR A 713 16.98 -11.76 -32.48
CA TYR A 713 17.98 -11.41 -33.49
C TYR A 713 17.73 -10.03 -34.09
N THR A 714 18.80 -9.34 -34.46
CA THR A 714 18.77 -7.96 -34.96
C THR A 714 19.55 -7.86 -36.27
N TRP A 715 18.95 -7.23 -37.28
CA TRP A 715 19.57 -6.96 -38.57
C TRP A 715 19.56 -5.46 -38.85
N LEU A 716 20.72 -4.81 -38.77
CA LEU A 716 20.84 -3.39 -39.02
C LEU A 716 20.74 -3.10 -40.52
N ALA A 717 19.80 -2.23 -40.90
CA ALA A 717 19.57 -1.84 -42.28
C ALA A 717 20.74 -1.02 -42.87
N GLY A 718 21.04 -1.22 -44.16
CA GLY A 718 22.20 -0.62 -44.82
C GLY A 718 21.95 0.79 -45.34
N ALA A 719 20.72 1.08 -45.76
CA ALA A 719 20.26 2.44 -46.04
C ALA A 719 20.30 3.36 -44.80
N ALA A 720 20.47 2.77 -43.61
CA ALA A 720 20.20 3.39 -42.32
C ALA A 720 21.34 4.17 -41.69
N ARG A 721 22.49 4.38 -42.35
CA ARG A 721 23.62 5.09 -41.70
C ARG A 721 23.26 6.51 -41.23
N ASP A 722 22.17 7.10 -41.75
CA ASP A 722 21.58 8.34 -41.27
C ASP A 722 20.15 8.20 -40.67
N TRP A 723 19.59 6.99 -40.59
CA TRP A 723 18.31 6.75 -39.91
C TRP A 723 18.48 6.80 -38.39
N ALA A 724 17.38 7.07 -37.69
CA ALA A 724 17.33 7.23 -36.24
C ALA A 724 18.04 6.11 -35.47
N GLY A 725 18.82 6.51 -34.46
CA GLY A 725 19.53 5.61 -33.55
C GLY A 725 20.68 4.82 -34.15
N THR A 726 20.86 4.81 -35.47
CA THR A 726 21.80 3.89 -36.13
C THR A 726 23.26 4.16 -35.74
N LYS A 727 23.66 5.42 -35.62
CA LYS A 727 25.04 5.77 -35.22
C LYS A 727 25.36 5.37 -33.79
N ASP A 728 24.36 5.42 -32.90
CA ASP A 728 24.54 5.03 -31.50
C ASP A 728 24.41 3.52 -31.33
N TRP A 729 23.55 2.86 -32.10
CA TRP A 729 23.50 1.41 -32.21
C TRP A 729 24.81 0.80 -32.73
N ILE A 730 25.46 1.42 -33.72
CA ILE A 730 26.78 0.94 -34.20
C ILE A 730 27.85 1.05 -33.10
N LYS A 731 27.76 2.04 -32.21
CA LYS A 731 28.73 2.23 -31.11
C LYS A 731 28.44 1.30 -29.93
N ASN A 732 27.17 1.11 -29.60
CA ASN A 732 26.73 0.61 -28.31
C ASN A 732 25.87 -0.67 -28.41
N GLY A 733 25.30 -0.97 -29.57
CA GLY A 733 24.40 -2.10 -29.81
C GLY A 733 25.12 -3.32 -30.38
N GLY A 734 24.56 -4.51 -30.09
CA GLY A 734 24.92 -5.76 -30.75
C GLY A 734 23.97 -6.04 -31.91
N TRP A 735 24.48 -6.30 -33.11
CA TRP A 735 23.68 -6.80 -34.24
C TRP A 735 23.93 -8.28 -34.47
N SER A 736 22.92 -9.03 -34.89
CA SER A 736 23.10 -10.38 -35.44
C SER A 736 23.58 -10.31 -36.90
N LEU A 737 23.04 -9.36 -37.66
CA LEU A 737 23.36 -9.04 -39.04
C LEU A 737 23.54 -7.52 -39.23
N ASP A 738 24.51 -7.08 -40.03
CA ASP A 738 24.66 -5.69 -40.48
C ASP A 738 24.69 -5.66 -42.01
N GLN A 739 23.71 -5.00 -42.61
CA GLN A 739 23.73 -4.72 -44.04
C GLN A 739 24.69 -3.56 -44.30
N PHE A 740 25.79 -3.83 -44.98
CA PHE A 740 26.91 -2.89 -45.11
C PHE A 740 26.78 -2.00 -46.35
N SER A 741 26.47 -0.72 -46.13
CA SER A 741 26.49 0.30 -47.17
C SER A 741 27.63 1.29 -46.93
N THR A 742 28.78 1.05 -47.57
CA THR A 742 29.76 2.12 -47.85
C THR A 742 29.63 2.50 -49.31
N GLN A 743 28.69 3.41 -49.59
CA GLN A 743 28.39 3.96 -50.92
C GLN A 743 27.91 2.90 -51.93
N LYS A 744 26.93 3.29 -52.76
CA LYS A 744 26.57 2.57 -53.99
C LYS A 744 27.80 2.53 -54.93
N SER A 745 28.72 1.61 -54.69
CA SER A 745 29.78 1.26 -55.63
C SER A 745 29.17 0.41 -56.74
N PRO A 746 29.52 0.63 -58.02
CA PRO A 746 28.86 -0.01 -59.17
C PRO A 746 29.15 -1.52 -59.35
N GLN A 747 29.52 -2.26 -58.29
CA GLN A 747 30.01 -3.65 -58.38
C GLN A 747 29.63 -4.53 -57.17
N ASN A 748 28.36 -4.59 -56.77
CA ASN A 748 27.87 -5.70 -55.94
C ASN A 748 27.09 -6.70 -56.83
N SER A 749 27.78 -7.28 -57.83
CA SER A 749 27.19 -8.36 -58.60
C SER A 749 28.14 -9.54 -58.74
N ILE A 750 27.58 -10.74 -58.57
CA ILE A 750 28.27 -12.03 -58.75
C ILE A 750 27.44 -12.79 -59.76
N ASP A 751 28.06 -13.12 -60.90
CA ASP A 751 27.39 -13.85 -62.00
C ASP A 751 26.02 -13.26 -62.39
N ASN A 752 25.99 -11.92 -62.55
CA ASN A 752 24.81 -11.11 -62.86
C ASN A 752 23.70 -11.12 -61.80
N VAL A 753 23.97 -11.57 -60.57
CA VAL A 753 23.08 -11.37 -59.41
C VAL A 753 23.48 -10.08 -58.71
N ASP A 754 22.61 -9.07 -58.71
CA ASP A 754 22.82 -7.87 -57.87
C ASP A 754 22.36 -8.14 -56.45
N PHE A 755 23.13 -7.68 -55.46
CA PHE A 755 22.86 -7.92 -54.04
C PHE A 755 23.37 -6.79 -53.14
N ASP A 756 22.84 -6.76 -51.92
CA ASP A 756 23.39 -5.99 -50.82
C ASP A 756 24.21 -6.90 -49.91
N ARG A 757 25.30 -6.37 -49.35
CA ARG A 757 26.24 -7.16 -48.55
C ARG A 757 25.80 -7.19 -47.09
N ASP A 758 25.79 -8.38 -46.52
CA ASP A 758 25.51 -8.60 -45.10
C ASP A 758 26.73 -9.14 -44.36
N TYR A 759 26.81 -8.80 -43.08
CA TYR A 759 27.75 -9.42 -42.15
C TYR A 759 27.03 -10.01 -40.96
N ALA A 760 27.25 -11.29 -40.68
CA ALA A 760 26.87 -11.83 -39.38
C ALA A 760 27.99 -11.57 -38.36
N SER A 761 27.58 -11.09 -37.20
CA SER A 761 28.50 -10.79 -36.09
C SER A 761 28.99 -12.05 -35.37
N SER A 762 28.26 -13.15 -35.49
CA SER A 762 28.58 -14.44 -34.88
C SER A 762 28.09 -15.60 -35.77
N SER A 763 28.36 -16.84 -35.39
CA SER A 763 27.74 -18.02 -36.01
C SER A 763 26.27 -18.24 -35.58
N SER A 764 25.77 -17.48 -34.61
CA SER A 764 24.40 -17.53 -34.12
C SER A 764 23.64 -16.28 -34.56
N PHE A 765 23.09 -16.32 -35.78
CA PHE A 765 22.33 -15.23 -36.39
C PHE A 765 21.01 -15.71 -37.02
N GLY A 766 20.52 -16.88 -36.59
CA GLY A 766 19.22 -17.41 -37.01
C GLY A 766 19.19 -18.09 -38.38
N ALA A 767 20.34 -18.27 -39.04
CA ALA A 767 20.47 -18.98 -40.30
C ALA A 767 20.20 -20.49 -40.18
N TRP A 768 19.74 -21.11 -41.27
CA TRP A 768 19.52 -22.55 -41.41
C TRP A 768 20.21 -23.11 -42.66
N GLY A 769 20.23 -24.44 -42.83
CA GLY A 769 21.01 -25.11 -43.89
C GLY A 769 22.44 -25.46 -43.45
N SER A 770 23.10 -26.38 -44.17
CA SER A 770 24.32 -27.05 -43.68
C SER A 770 25.62 -26.24 -43.85
N HIS A 771 26.40 -26.14 -42.77
CA HIS A 771 27.86 -26.14 -42.86
C HIS A 771 28.35 -27.58 -43.16
N PRO A 772 29.21 -27.83 -44.17
CA PRO A 772 29.90 -29.10 -44.23
C PRO A 772 30.86 -29.18 -43.03
N ALA A 773 30.57 -30.06 -42.07
CA ALA A 773 31.48 -30.37 -40.97
C ALA A 773 32.77 -30.97 -41.54
N THR A 774 33.90 -30.32 -41.30
CA THR A 774 35.22 -30.90 -41.50
C THR A 774 35.53 -31.86 -40.36
N SER A 775 35.56 -33.17 -40.62
CA SER A 775 36.51 -34.12 -39.98
C SER A 775 36.37 -35.56 -40.48
N GLY A 776 37.52 -36.18 -40.78
CA GLY A 776 37.78 -37.59 -40.46
C GLY A 776 37.55 -38.65 -41.54
N ILE A 777 38.66 -39.16 -42.07
CA ILE A 777 38.75 -40.41 -42.85
C ILE A 777 38.24 -41.60 -42.01
N SER A 778 37.33 -42.42 -42.55
CA SER A 778 37.44 -43.88 -42.46
C SER A 778 36.70 -44.56 -43.62
N SER A 779 37.34 -45.60 -44.13
CA SER A 779 37.04 -46.33 -45.35
C SER A 779 36.08 -47.51 -45.13
N ILE A 780 35.27 -47.81 -46.17
CA ILE A 780 34.95 -49.15 -46.76
C ILE A 780 33.45 -49.42 -47.02
N ALA A 781 33.20 -49.79 -48.29
CA ALA A 781 32.18 -50.67 -48.90
C ALA A 781 30.73 -50.22 -49.12
N THR A 782 30.49 -49.78 -50.36
CA THR A 782 29.52 -50.29 -51.35
C THR A 782 28.29 -51.09 -50.90
N GLY A 783 27.11 -50.60 -51.31
CA GLY A 783 25.89 -51.41 -51.52
C GLY A 783 24.70 -50.54 -51.95
N ALA A 784 24.38 -50.54 -53.24
CA ALA A 784 23.21 -49.88 -53.84
C ALA A 784 21.88 -50.47 -53.33
N VAL A 785 20.75 -49.71 -53.38
CA VAL A 785 19.58 -49.90 -54.29
C VAL A 785 18.62 -48.68 -54.25
N ASP A 786 18.18 -48.30 -55.45
CA ASP A 786 17.14 -47.42 -56.01
C ASP A 786 15.80 -47.04 -55.31
N TYR A 787 15.40 -45.80 -55.66
CA TYR A 787 14.12 -45.18 -56.12
C TYR A 787 12.71 -45.41 -55.52
N ALA A 788 12.00 -44.24 -55.47
CA ALA A 788 10.56 -43.98 -55.72
C ALA A 788 9.57 -44.37 -54.59
N SER A 789 8.47 -43.67 -54.31
CA SER A 789 7.68 -42.62 -54.99
C SER A 789 6.74 -41.92 -53.99
N ALA A 790 6.28 -40.73 -54.38
CA ALA A 790 5.23 -39.92 -53.75
C ALA A 790 3.90 -40.65 -53.52
N GLU A 791 3.11 -40.15 -52.56
CA GLU A 791 1.65 -40.16 -52.64
C GLU A 791 1.09 -38.92 -51.93
N MET A 792 0.26 -38.18 -52.68
CA MET A 792 -0.54 -37.04 -52.25
C MET A 792 -1.79 -37.55 -51.53
N PHE A 793 -2.26 -36.85 -50.51
CA PHE A 793 -3.68 -36.88 -50.15
C PHE A 793 -4.22 -35.46 -49.95
N ASN A 794 -5.12 -35.13 -50.88
CA ASN A 794 -5.91 -33.92 -51.00
C ASN A 794 -7.27 -34.21 -50.35
N PHE A 795 -7.85 -33.29 -49.58
CA PHE A 795 -9.30 -33.32 -49.33
C PHE A 795 -9.90 -31.91 -49.34
N GLN A 796 -10.82 -31.73 -50.29
CA GLN A 796 -11.67 -30.57 -50.48
C GLN A 796 -12.84 -30.53 -49.48
N HIS A 797 -13.32 -29.29 -49.30
CA HIS A 797 -14.60 -28.86 -48.74
C HIS A 797 -15.82 -29.76 -48.99
N ASN A 798 -16.71 -29.79 -48.00
CA ASN A 798 -18.14 -29.47 -48.19
C ASN A 798 -18.78 -29.02 -46.88
N GLY A 799 -19.54 -27.93 -46.95
CA GLY A 799 -20.22 -27.31 -45.81
C GLY A 799 -21.57 -27.95 -45.46
N ALA A 800 -22.02 -27.66 -44.24
CA ALA A 800 -23.42 -27.57 -43.86
C ALA A 800 -23.55 -26.70 -42.61
N GLN A 801 -24.35 -25.63 -42.72
CA GLN A 801 -24.90 -24.85 -41.59
C GLN A 801 -25.88 -25.70 -40.78
N LEU A 802 -25.80 -25.64 -39.45
CA LEU A 802 -26.97 -25.71 -38.56
C LEU A 802 -26.76 -24.78 -37.36
N ASP A 803 -27.78 -23.96 -37.14
CA ASP A 803 -27.96 -23.00 -36.04
C ASP A 803 -28.19 -23.67 -34.67
N ASN A 804 -28.07 -22.81 -33.65
CA ASN A 804 -28.58 -22.88 -32.27
C ASN A 804 -27.78 -23.65 -31.22
N GLY A 805 -27.16 -22.86 -30.33
CA GLY A 805 -27.54 -22.91 -28.91
C GLY A 805 -26.51 -23.48 -27.95
N SER A 806 -25.96 -22.57 -27.14
CA SER A 806 -25.59 -22.77 -25.73
C SER A 806 -24.21 -23.36 -25.44
N TRP A 807 -23.39 -22.48 -24.85
CA TRP A 807 -22.18 -22.76 -24.10
C TRP A 807 -22.41 -23.70 -22.92
N HIS A 808 -21.44 -24.58 -22.67
CA HIS A 808 -20.71 -24.73 -21.40
C HIS A 808 -19.83 -26.00 -21.50
N LEU A 809 -18.52 -25.86 -21.32
CA LEU A 809 -17.73 -26.88 -20.62
C LEU A 809 -16.41 -26.29 -20.12
N ILE A 810 -16.29 -26.34 -18.79
CA ILE A 810 -15.13 -26.66 -17.92
C ILE A 810 -13.75 -26.19 -18.40
#